data_AF-B4D530-F1
#
_entry.id   AF-B4D530-F1
#
_cell.length_a   1.000
_cell.length_b   1.000
_cell.length_c   1.000
_cell.angle_alpha   90.00
_cell.angle_beta   90.00
_cell.angle_gamma   90.00
#
_symmetry.space_group_name_H-M   'P 1'
#
loop_
_entity.id
_entity.type
_entity.pdbx_description
1 polymer ?
#
loop_
_entity_poly.entity_id
_entity_poly.type
_entity_poly.pdbx_seq_one_letter_code
_entity_poly.pdbx_strand_id
1 'polypeptide(L)'
;MFRSFRSLLAPSLCALFALSAALAESPKDIDVDVCIYGATSGGVIAAVAARRENCSVLLVDPKRHVGGLTAGGLGETDIGRPMAVTGLARQFYRNVGKVYGAFEAWNFEPHVAEAEYMHELDQEHVQMLLERRVTSVERDARRIRTMIVEPSEAGDTAEPQRIHAKVYLDCTYEGDLMARAGVSYTVGREANSVYDETKNGVEPGLRHQFPDGVDPYIRPGDPSSGLIFGVKPEPLAPTGSGDKKVQAYCFRLCLTKDPANQIPFTKPEHYDPAVYELSRRLIHARPPKKLTDLLIVGSMPNQKTDINSLAGQSTDFYGFNWDYPEGTYADRARIWKEHEEYTKGLMWFLANDEAVPENIRKEVSSYGWPKDEYQDNGGFTHELYVREARRMVGEYVMIEQNCLGKRTVDDGIALASYNMDSHHVQTVIVDGMVKNEGEVTVHLSHEYPVSYRSLTPKSKECTNLLVPVCLSASHIAYGSIRMEPVFMSLGQAAGLAAGMAVKSNCKVQDVDVPALQKKIESDPYLDGRPADVYVHWSRQPDRFEKIGEWEVHGERAWASNEPFLLCEKPGSFARLRFRPKIERAGVYDVVFYNPVSNVVLQHGSVPIRIRHAEGEVTVNYDPAAHSALNDRTFSLGQFPFSPGKDAEIELIADGQTIPIQAMLFDLVARP
;
A
#
# COMPACT_ATOMS: atom_id res chain seq x y z
N MET A 1 67.80 -64.57 -30.23
CA MET A 1 66.42 -65.04 -30.47
C MET A 1 65.56 -64.54 -29.31
N PHE A 2 64.69 -63.56 -29.62
CA PHE A 2 63.56 -63.01 -28.85
C PHE A 2 63.75 -62.74 -27.33
N ARG A 3 64.40 -61.62 -26.98
CA ARG A 3 63.88 -60.26 -26.65
C ARG A 3 63.39 -60.17 -25.18
N SER A 4 64.24 -59.75 -24.22
CA SER A 4 64.64 -58.34 -23.92
C SER A 4 63.65 -57.67 -22.94
N PHE A 5 63.98 -57.04 -21.82
CA PHE A 5 65.22 -56.64 -21.14
C PHE A 5 64.83 -56.17 -19.71
N ARG A 6 65.68 -56.44 -18.70
CA ARG A 6 66.14 -55.58 -17.58
C ARG A 6 65.14 -54.70 -16.77
N SER A 7 65.03 -54.91 -15.44
CA SER A 7 65.79 -54.22 -14.34
C SER A 7 65.22 -52.80 -14.03
N LEU A 8 65.10 -52.22 -12.83
CA LEU A 8 65.72 -52.34 -11.51
C LEU A 8 64.90 -51.44 -10.53
N LEU A 9 64.88 -51.81 -9.24
CA LEU A 9 64.74 -51.04 -7.99
C LEU A 9 64.24 -49.56 -7.99
N ALA A 10 63.25 -49.25 -7.15
CA ALA A 10 63.09 -47.96 -6.46
C ALA A 10 62.38 -48.11 -5.09
N PRO A 11 62.79 -47.36 -4.04
CA PRO A 11 62.23 -47.44 -2.68
C PRO A 11 61.18 -46.35 -2.38
N SER A 12 60.50 -46.54 -1.26
CA SER A 12 59.42 -45.76 -0.63
C SER A 12 59.50 -44.22 -0.73
N LEU A 13 58.39 -43.61 -1.15
CA LEU A 13 58.09 -42.18 -0.96
C LEU A 13 57.00 -42.01 0.10
N CYS A 14 57.31 -41.28 1.18
CA CYS A 14 56.33 -40.72 2.10
C CYS A 14 55.45 -39.71 1.36
N ALA A 15 54.14 -39.98 1.27
CA ALA A 15 53.16 -39.01 0.79
C ALA A 15 52.77 -38.06 1.94
N LEU A 16 53.19 -36.81 1.82
CA LEU A 16 52.64 -35.68 2.59
C LEU A 16 51.18 -35.45 2.15
N PHE A 17 50.23 -35.78 3.02
CA PHE A 17 48.87 -35.27 2.93
C PHE A 17 48.87 -33.80 3.36
N ALA A 18 48.84 -32.89 2.39
CA ALA A 18 48.49 -31.49 2.65
C ALA A 18 46.96 -31.41 2.81
N LEU A 19 46.48 -31.28 4.06
CA LEU A 19 45.13 -30.80 4.32
C LEU A 19 45.04 -29.35 3.84
N SER A 20 44.36 -29.12 2.72
CA SER A 20 43.82 -27.81 2.39
C SER A 20 42.60 -27.58 3.28
N ALA A 21 42.81 -26.99 4.44
CA ALA A 21 41.71 -26.34 5.15
C ALA A 21 41.29 -25.14 4.30
N ALA A 22 40.14 -25.25 3.63
CA ALA A 22 39.48 -24.08 3.07
C ALA A 22 39.21 -23.11 4.23
N LEU A 23 39.97 -22.03 4.29
CA LEU A 23 39.66 -20.89 5.13
C LEU A 23 38.32 -20.37 4.62
N ALA A 24 37.24 -20.64 5.37
CA ALA A 24 35.99 -19.94 5.16
C ALA A 24 36.29 -18.44 5.32
N GLU A 25 36.13 -17.69 4.24
CA GLU A 25 36.22 -16.24 4.27
C GLU A 25 35.18 -15.75 5.29
N SER A 26 35.59 -14.90 6.22
CA SER A 26 34.68 -14.34 7.21
C SER A 26 33.52 -13.63 6.49
N PRO A 27 32.27 -13.71 7.01
CA PRO A 27 31.13 -12.98 6.46
C PRO A 27 31.51 -11.54 6.10
N LYS A 28 31.10 -11.08 4.91
CA LYS A 28 31.42 -9.72 4.47
C LYS A 28 30.67 -8.71 5.33
N ASP A 29 31.39 -8.00 6.18
CA ASP A 29 30.86 -6.90 6.98
C ASP A 29 30.50 -5.72 6.07
N ILE A 30 29.32 -5.12 6.29
CA ILE A 30 28.82 -3.94 5.59
C ILE A 30 28.49 -2.88 6.64
N ASP A 31 29.21 -1.76 6.62
CA ASP A 31 28.99 -0.62 7.51
C ASP A 31 28.26 0.50 6.77
N VAL A 32 27.14 0.96 7.34
CA VAL A 32 26.36 2.10 6.84
C VAL A 32 25.83 2.96 7.99
N ASP A 33 25.34 4.16 7.69
CA ASP A 33 24.65 4.98 8.68
C ASP A 33 23.25 4.43 8.94
N VAL A 34 22.51 4.10 7.88
CA VAL A 34 21.13 3.62 7.97
C VAL A 34 20.98 2.32 7.18
N CYS A 35 20.46 1.28 7.83
CA CYS A 35 20.03 0.06 7.17
C CYS A 35 18.51 -0.04 7.20
N ILE A 36 17.91 -0.29 6.04
CA ILE A 36 16.46 -0.42 5.87
C ILE A 36 16.19 -1.85 5.45
N TYR A 37 15.39 -2.56 6.24
CA TYR A 37 14.98 -3.94 5.94
C TYR A 37 13.52 -3.92 5.49
N GLY A 38 13.27 -4.25 4.22
CA GLY A 38 11.99 -4.12 3.55
C GLY A 38 12.00 -3.02 2.48
N ALA A 39 11.86 -3.40 1.21
CA ALA A 39 11.71 -2.55 0.02
C ALA A 39 10.24 -2.40 -0.37
N THR A 40 9.35 -2.31 0.62
CA THR A 40 7.97 -1.82 0.42
C THR A 40 8.00 -0.36 -0.06
N SER A 41 6.87 0.18 -0.50
CA SER A 41 6.78 1.62 -0.84
C SER A 41 7.31 2.53 0.27
N GLY A 42 6.95 2.25 1.53
CA GLY A 42 7.48 2.95 2.70
C GLY A 42 9.01 2.78 2.87
N GLY A 43 9.53 1.59 2.60
CA GLY A 43 10.96 1.30 2.65
C GLY A 43 11.77 2.04 1.60
N VAL A 44 11.29 2.08 0.36
CA VAL A 44 11.93 2.82 -0.75
C VAL A 44 11.97 4.31 -0.44
N ILE A 45 10.83 4.89 -0.04
CA ILE A 45 10.75 6.31 0.30
C ILE A 45 11.62 6.66 1.53
N ALA A 46 11.71 5.76 2.52
CA ALA A 46 12.63 5.93 3.64
C ALA A 46 14.09 5.94 3.20
N ALA A 47 14.47 5.12 2.22
CA ALA A 47 15.83 5.06 1.68
C ALA A 47 16.20 6.37 0.98
N VAL A 48 15.32 6.86 0.10
CA VAL A 48 15.46 8.15 -0.59
C VAL A 48 15.58 9.29 0.44
N ALA A 49 14.68 9.35 1.43
CA ALA A 49 14.72 10.39 2.45
C ALA A 49 16.02 10.36 3.28
N ALA A 50 16.50 9.18 3.68
CA ALA A 50 17.76 9.04 4.40
C ALA A 50 18.99 9.41 3.56
N ARG A 51 19.00 9.09 2.25
CA ARG A 51 20.04 9.53 1.31
C ARG A 51 20.08 11.04 1.15
N ARG A 52 18.92 11.69 1.02
CA ARG A 52 18.79 13.17 0.99
C ARG A 52 19.20 13.82 2.32
N GLU A 53 19.21 13.07 3.42
CA GLU A 53 19.84 13.48 4.68
C GLU A 53 21.37 13.31 4.72
N ASN A 54 22.02 12.92 3.62
CA ASN A 54 23.45 12.62 3.51
C ASN A 54 23.90 11.39 4.33
N CYS A 55 23.02 10.42 4.57
CA CYS A 55 23.40 9.15 5.18
C CYS A 55 23.90 8.16 4.12
N SER A 56 24.89 7.33 4.46
CA SER A 56 25.10 6.07 3.74
C SER A 56 23.94 5.12 4.04
N VAL A 57 23.32 4.55 3.00
CA VAL A 57 22.09 3.75 3.13
C VAL A 57 22.28 2.40 2.45
N LEU A 58 21.89 1.33 3.15
CA LEU A 58 21.69 0.00 2.58
C LEU A 58 20.21 -0.39 2.68
N LEU A 59 19.56 -0.61 1.54
CA LEU A 59 18.23 -1.19 1.44
C LEU A 59 18.34 -2.71 1.24
N VAL A 60 17.75 -3.49 2.13
CA VAL A 60 17.80 -4.95 2.15
C VAL A 60 16.38 -5.48 2.04
N ASP A 61 16.13 -6.46 1.18
CA ASP A 61 14.81 -7.09 1.08
C ASP A 61 14.92 -8.61 0.81
N PRO A 62 14.04 -9.44 1.41
CA PRO A 62 13.99 -10.87 1.10
C PRO A 62 13.52 -11.19 -0.32
N LYS A 63 12.93 -10.25 -1.05
CA LYS A 63 12.40 -10.42 -2.42
C LYS A 63 13.33 -9.76 -3.43
N ARG A 64 13.07 -10.05 -4.70
CA ARG A 64 13.77 -9.48 -5.85
C ARG A 64 13.27 -8.10 -6.27
N HIS A 65 11.99 -7.82 -6.05
CA HIS A 65 11.31 -6.63 -6.57
C HIS A 65 11.13 -5.58 -5.48
N VAL A 66 11.06 -4.31 -5.89
CA VAL A 66 10.86 -3.17 -4.99
C VAL A 66 9.46 -2.58 -5.16
N GLY A 67 8.97 -1.87 -4.13
CA GLY A 67 7.69 -1.15 -4.15
C GLY A 67 6.54 -1.89 -3.46
N GLY A 68 6.74 -3.13 -3.01
CA GLY A 68 5.73 -3.91 -2.29
C GLY A 68 4.41 -3.99 -3.05
N LEU A 69 3.28 -3.81 -2.37
CA LEU A 69 1.95 -3.93 -2.99
C LEU A 69 1.72 -2.93 -4.13
N THR A 70 2.33 -1.74 -4.07
CA THR A 70 2.20 -0.72 -5.12
C THR A 70 2.74 -1.24 -6.47
N ALA A 71 3.84 -2.00 -6.45
CA ALA A 71 4.41 -2.68 -7.62
C ALA A 71 3.91 -4.14 -7.77
N GLY A 72 3.19 -4.64 -6.77
CA GLY A 72 2.76 -6.02 -6.61
C GLY A 72 1.26 -6.24 -6.87
N GLY A 73 0.59 -5.31 -7.55
CA GLY A 73 -0.77 -5.49 -8.05
C GLY A 73 -1.81 -4.54 -7.49
N LEU A 74 -1.49 -3.75 -6.45
CA LEU A 74 -2.33 -2.63 -6.02
C LEU A 74 -2.13 -1.45 -6.98
N GLY A 75 -2.71 -1.57 -8.17
CA GLY A 75 -2.64 -0.54 -9.20
C GLY A 75 -3.82 0.43 -9.17
N GLU A 76 -4.90 0.13 -8.44
CA GLU A 76 -5.94 1.09 -8.05
C GLU A 76 -5.73 1.50 -6.58
N THR A 77 -5.17 2.69 -6.37
CA THR A 77 -4.67 3.11 -5.05
C THR A 77 -5.81 3.41 -4.06
N ASP A 78 -5.67 2.90 -2.84
CA ASP A 78 -6.52 3.22 -1.68
C ASP A 78 -6.14 4.58 -1.06
N ILE A 79 -6.52 5.67 -1.74
CA ILE A 79 -6.01 7.04 -1.44
C ILE A 79 -6.67 7.72 -0.24
N GLY A 80 -7.90 7.35 0.11
CA GLY A 80 -8.68 8.05 1.13
C GLY A 80 -8.98 9.50 0.72
N ARG A 81 -8.36 10.47 1.40
CA ARG A 81 -8.38 11.89 1.03
C ARG A 81 -7.03 12.21 0.35
N PRO A 82 -7.01 12.57 -0.94
CA PRO A 82 -5.78 12.89 -1.66
C PRO A 82 -4.90 13.93 -0.97
N MET A 83 -5.52 14.88 -0.27
CA MET A 83 -4.82 15.93 0.47
C MET A 83 -4.05 15.46 1.71
N ALA A 84 -4.33 14.26 2.20
CA ALA A 84 -3.53 13.64 3.25
C ALA A 84 -2.21 13.08 2.69
N VAL A 85 -2.10 12.87 1.37
CA VAL A 85 -0.91 12.38 0.70
C VAL A 85 -0.03 13.57 0.31
N THR A 86 1.11 13.73 0.97
CA THR A 86 2.03 14.86 0.78
C THR A 86 3.47 14.38 0.56
N GLY A 87 4.38 15.31 0.27
CA GLY A 87 5.81 15.02 0.17
C GLY A 87 6.17 14.00 -0.91
N LEU A 88 7.13 13.12 -0.59
CA LEU A 88 7.64 12.13 -1.54
C LEU A 88 6.55 11.14 -1.99
N ALA A 89 5.56 10.84 -1.14
CA ALA A 89 4.41 10.03 -1.54
C ALA A 89 3.64 10.69 -2.68
N ARG A 90 3.34 11.99 -2.56
CA ARG A 90 2.67 12.77 -3.61
C ARG A 90 3.53 12.87 -4.88
N GLN A 91 4.84 13.06 -4.71
CA GLN A 91 5.80 13.14 -5.81
C GLN A 91 5.83 11.85 -6.65
N PHE A 92 5.76 10.68 -6.01
CA PHE A 92 5.66 9.39 -6.69
C PHE A 92 4.44 9.36 -7.64
N TYR A 93 3.24 9.69 -7.16
CA TYR A 93 2.03 9.69 -7.99
C TYR A 93 2.07 10.73 -9.13
N ARG A 94 2.79 11.85 -8.95
CA ARG A 94 3.08 12.81 -10.04
C ARG A 94 4.01 12.22 -11.09
N ASN A 95 5.07 11.54 -10.65
CA ASN A 95 6.04 10.95 -11.55
C ASN A 95 5.41 9.81 -12.37
N VAL A 96 4.61 8.96 -11.73
CA VAL A 96 3.77 7.97 -12.41
C VAL A 96 2.78 8.65 -13.38
N GLY A 97 2.15 9.76 -12.97
CA GLY A 97 1.26 10.56 -13.83
C GLY A 97 1.91 10.99 -15.15
N LYS A 98 3.19 11.38 -15.13
CA LYS A 98 3.94 11.79 -16.34
C LYS A 98 3.99 10.70 -17.41
N VAL A 99 4.06 9.43 -17.01
CA VAL A 99 4.07 8.28 -17.94
C VAL A 99 2.77 8.23 -18.76
N TYR A 100 1.67 8.67 -18.16
CA TYR A 100 0.34 8.69 -18.78
C TYR A 100 -0.06 10.06 -19.32
N GLY A 101 0.82 11.06 -19.25
CA GLY A 101 0.50 12.44 -19.65
C GLY A 101 -0.51 13.13 -18.73
N ALA A 102 -0.64 12.66 -17.49
CA ALA A 102 -1.50 13.23 -16.45
C ALA A 102 -0.67 14.04 -15.44
N PHE A 103 -1.33 14.95 -14.70
CA PHE A 103 -0.66 15.68 -13.62
C PHE A 103 -0.30 14.74 -12.46
N GLU A 104 -1.25 13.89 -12.07
CA GLU A 104 -1.11 12.83 -11.06
C GLU A 104 -1.88 11.59 -11.52
N ALA A 105 -1.36 10.39 -11.24
CA ALA A 105 -2.07 9.14 -11.50
C ALA A 105 -2.19 8.29 -10.24
N TRP A 106 -3.43 7.89 -9.91
CA TRP A 106 -3.77 7.02 -8.78
C TRP A 106 -4.15 5.60 -9.21
N ASN A 107 -4.33 5.43 -10.52
CA ASN A 107 -4.52 4.17 -11.20
C ASN A 107 -3.34 3.99 -12.18
N PHE A 108 -2.57 2.92 -12.03
CA PHE A 108 -1.37 2.71 -12.83
C PHE A 108 -1.04 1.22 -12.95
N GLU A 109 -0.19 0.90 -13.91
CA GLU A 109 0.32 -0.44 -14.12
C GLU A 109 1.42 -0.75 -13.09
N PRO A 110 1.43 -1.96 -12.49
CA PRO A 110 2.41 -2.32 -11.46
C PRO A 110 3.88 -2.15 -11.88
N HIS A 111 4.26 -2.53 -13.11
CA HIS A 111 5.62 -2.31 -13.60
C HIS A 111 6.00 -0.84 -13.73
N VAL A 112 5.05 0.08 -13.93
CA VAL A 112 5.32 1.52 -13.96
C VAL A 112 5.65 2.04 -12.56
N ALA A 113 4.95 1.56 -11.54
CA ALA A 113 5.27 1.84 -10.16
C ALA A 113 6.66 1.31 -9.77
N GLU A 114 6.99 0.06 -10.13
CA GLU A 114 8.31 -0.53 -9.87
C GLU A 114 9.42 0.27 -10.56
N ALA A 115 9.22 0.63 -11.84
CA ALA A 115 10.20 1.41 -12.61
C ALA A 115 10.47 2.78 -11.97
N GLU A 116 9.44 3.46 -11.45
CA GLU A 116 9.59 4.73 -10.75
C GLU A 116 10.37 4.58 -9.44
N TYR A 117 10.08 3.55 -8.63
CA TYR A 117 10.86 3.29 -7.42
C TYR A 117 12.32 2.99 -7.72
N MET A 118 12.59 2.14 -8.72
CA MET A 118 13.94 1.86 -9.18
C MET A 118 14.64 3.12 -9.67
N HIS A 119 13.94 4.00 -10.39
CA HIS A 119 14.47 5.28 -10.83
C HIS A 119 14.92 6.15 -9.66
N GLU A 120 14.06 6.38 -8.66
CA GLU A 120 14.41 7.20 -7.48
C GLU A 120 15.58 6.58 -6.67
N LEU A 121 15.60 5.25 -6.49
CA LEU A 121 16.70 4.54 -5.82
C LEU A 121 18.04 4.72 -6.56
N ASP A 122 18.01 4.62 -7.89
CA ASP A 122 19.19 4.81 -8.75
C ASP A 122 19.68 6.26 -8.76
N GLN A 123 18.77 7.23 -8.84
CA GLN A 123 19.09 8.66 -8.78
C GLN A 123 19.80 9.03 -7.46
N GLU A 124 19.35 8.48 -6.33
CA GLU A 124 19.94 8.72 -5.02
C GLU A 124 21.16 7.82 -4.70
N HIS A 125 21.50 6.92 -5.62
CA HIS A 125 22.55 5.92 -5.49
C HIS A 125 22.40 5.07 -4.21
N VAL A 126 21.19 4.60 -3.92
CA VAL A 126 20.92 3.70 -2.80
C VAL A 126 21.58 2.35 -3.07
N GLN A 127 22.40 1.88 -2.13
CA GLN A 127 22.92 0.51 -2.21
C GLN A 127 21.80 -0.47 -1.87
N MET A 128 21.59 -1.46 -2.74
CA MET A 128 20.58 -2.49 -2.56
C MET A 128 21.21 -3.86 -2.32
N LEU A 129 20.57 -4.65 -1.46
CA LEU A 129 20.88 -6.05 -1.21
C LEU A 129 19.55 -6.83 -1.16
N LEU A 130 19.07 -7.18 -2.35
CA LEU A 130 17.82 -7.91 -2.58
C LEU A 130 18.03 -9.42 -2.46
N GLU A 131 16.93 -10.17 -2.37
CA GLU A 131 16.94 -11.62 -2.15
C GLU A 131 17.75 -12.02 -0.89
N ARG A 132 17.66 -11.20 0.17
CA ARG A 132 18.32 -11.43 1.47
C ARG A 132 17.35 -11.28 2.63
N ARG A 133 17.22 -12.33 3.43
CA ARG A 133 16.32 -12.39 4.59
C ARG A 133 17.08 -12.38 5.90
N VAL A 134 16.54 -11.70 6.91
CA VAL A 134 17.15 -11.61 8.25
C VAL A 134 17.02 -12.93 9.02
N THR A 135 18.15 -13.47 9.48
CA THR A 135 18.18 -14.70 10.28
C THR A 135 18.38 -14.42 11.75
N SER A 136 19.19 -13.42 12.08
CA SER A 136 19.50 -13.07 13.47
C SER A 136 19.93 -11.62 13.64
N VAL A 137 19.79 -11.14 14.87
CA VAL A 137 20.15 -9.78 15.28
C VAL A 137 21.01 -9.87 16.52
N GLU A 138 22.25 -9.39 16.44
CA GLU A 138 23.16 -9.26 17.57
C GLU A 138 22.98 -7.89 18.22
N ARG A 139 22.97 -7.87 19.55
CA ARG A 139 22.60 -6.69 20.33
C ARG A 139 23.64 -6.40 21.40
N ASP A 140 23.90 -5.12 21.64
CA ASP A 140 24.63 -4.63 22.80
C ASP A 140 23.65 -3.84 23.68
N ALA A 141 23.30 -4.43 24.82
CA ALA A 141 22.20 -4.00 25.68
C ALA A 141 20.89 -3.78 24.88
N ARG A 142 20.52 -2.51 24.66
CA ARG A 142 19.27 -2.12 23.97
C ARG A 142 19.50 -1.68 22.53
N ARG A 143 20.71 -1.83 22.00
CA ARG A 143 21.09 -1.35 20.67
C ARG A 143 21.37 -2.52 19.74
N ILE A 144 20.82 -2.50 18.53
CA ILE A 144 21.20 -3.44 17.48
C ILE A 144 22.63 -3.12 17.06
N ARG A 145 23.50 -4.13 17.09
CA ARG A 145 24.90 -4.05 16.66
C ARG A 145 25.13 -4.62 15.28
N THR A 146 24.46 -5.74 14.98
CA THR A 146 24.59 -6.44 13.71
C THR A 146 23.26 -7.07 13.33
N MET A 147 22.85 -6.86 12.09
CA MET A 147 21.82 -7.64 11.43
C MET A 147 22.50 -8.67 10.53
N ILE A 148 22.15 -9.95 10.67
CA ILE A 148 22.70 -11.02 9.84
C ILE A 148 21.63 -11.45 8.86
N VAL A 149 21.99 -11.47 7.58
CA VAL A 149 21.10 -11.85 6.49
C VAL A 149 21.68 -13.00 5.68
N GLU A 150 20.83 -13.85 5.15
CA GLU A 150 21.19 -14.96 4.26
C GLU A 150 20.39 -14.86 2.94
N PRO A 151 20.80 -15.58 1.88
CA PRO A 151 19.98 -15.73 0.69
C PRO A 151 18.57 -16.24 0.99
N SER A 152 17.55 -15.56 0.43
CA SER A 152 16.16 -15.98 0.58
C SER A 152 15.76 -17.07 -0.40
N GLU A 153 16.36 -17.06 -1.60
CA GLU A 153 16.09 -18.01 -2.68
C GLU A 153 16.70 -19.39 -2.39
N ALA A 154 15.91 -20.43 -2.65
CA ALA A 154 16.37 -21.80 -2.48
C ALA A 154 17.50 -22.12 -3.48
N GLY A 155 18.64 -22.57 -2.96
CA GLY A 155 19.80 -22.96 -3.77
C GLY A 155 20.84 -21.86 -3.98
N ASP A 156 20.58 -20.62 -3.56
CA ASP A 156 21.65 -19.64 -3.38
C ASP A 156 22.48 -20.05 -2.15
N THR A 157 23.78 -20.26 -2.37
CA THR A 157 24.75 -20.73 -1.37
C THR A 157 25.72 -19.63 -0.95
N ALA A 158 25.43 -18.37 -1.31
CA ALA A 158 26.22 -17.24 -0.86
C ALA A 158 26.27 -17.18 0.68
N GLU A 159 27.45 -16.87 1.20
CA GLU A 159 27.68 -16.76 2.63
C GLU A 159 26.78 -15.68 3.26
N PRO A 160 26.30 -15.87 4.51
CA PRO A 160 25.58 -14.85 5.24
C PRO A 160 26.37 -13.53 5.32
N GLN A 161 25.65 -12.42 5.30
CA GLN A 161 26.23 -11.07 5.33
C GLN A 161 25.90 -10.41 6.67
N ARG A 162 26.87 -9.66 7.21
CA ARG A 162 26.76 -8.97 8.49
C ARG A 162 26.66 -7.47 8.24
N ILE A 163 25.59 -6.86 8.73
CA ILE A 163 25.28 -5.46 8.47
C ILE A 163 25.34 -4.68 9.78
N HIS A 164 26.20 -3.69 9.82
CA HIS A 164 26.38 -2.75 10.93
C HIS A 164 25.80 -1.39 10.54
N ALA A 165 24.81 -0.92 11.29
CA ALA A 165 24.20 0.38 11.05
C ALA A 165 24.07 1.22 12.31
N LYS A 166 24.11 2.55 12.15
CA LYS A 166 23.84 3.47 13.26
C LYS A 166 22.35 3.46 13.62
N VAL A 167 21.48 3.40 12.63
CA VAL A 167 20.03 3.26 12.77
C VAL A 167 19.52 2.18 11.82
N TYR A 168 18.56 1.38 12.28
CA TYR A 168 17.86 0.39 11.47
C TYR A 168 16.40 0.81 11.29
N LEU A 169 15.80 0.47 10.15
CA LEU A 169 14.37 0.59 9.89
C LEU A 169 13.82 -0.80 9.53
N ASP A 170 12.72 -1.21 10.17
CA ASP A 170 11.91 -2.36 9.72
C ASP A 170 10.71 -1.85 8.92
N CYS A 171 10.85 -1.93 7.61
CA CYS A 171 9.88 -1.51 6.60
C CYS A 171 9.21 -2.72 5.93
N THR A 172 9.27 -3.92 6.53
CA THR A 172 8.57 -5.11 6.03
C THR A 172 7.10 -5.12 6.43
N TYR A 173 6.25 -5.83 5.69
CA TYR A 173 4.87 -6.08 6.09
C TYR A 173 4.79 -7.09 7.25
N GLU A 174 5.86 -7.84 7.52
CA GLU A 174 5.93 -8.93 8.50
C GLU A 174 6.52 -8.55 9.87
N GLY A 175 7.37 -7.54 9.92
CA GLY A 175 8.01 -7.07 11.15
C GLY A 175 9.09 -8.01 11.69
N ASP A 176 9.83 -8.68 10.81
CA ASP A 176 10.82 -9.69 11.21
C ASP A 176 12.03 -9.10 11.92
N LEU A 177 12.50 -7.93 11.49
CA LEU A 177 13.66 -7.29 12.11
C LEU A 177 13.30 -6.81 13.53
N MET A 178 12.14 -6.17 13.72
CA MET A 178 11.68 -5.74 15.04
C MET A 178 11.49 -6.93 16.00
N ALA A 179 10.92 -8.03 15.50
CA ALA A 179 10.71 -9.23 16.31
C ALA A 179 12.04 -9.85 16.75
N ARG A 180 13.01 -10.00 15.82
CA ARG A 180 14.35 -10.52 16.14
C ARG A 180 15.18 -9.57 17.00
N ALA A 181 14.91 -8.27 16.91
CA ALA A 181 15.50 -7.27 17.81
C ALA A 181 14.90 -7.31 19.23
N GLY A 182 13.93 -8.20 19.51
CA GLY A 182 13.31 -8.34 20.83
C GLY A 182 12.41 -7.16 21.21
N VAL A 183 11.84 -6.48 20.22
CA VAL A 183 10.81 -5.46 20.42
C VAL A 183 9.46 -6.13 20.66
N SER A 184 8.69 -5.60 21.60
CA SER A 184 7.34 -6.10 21.89
C SER A 184 6.42 -5.90 20.69
N TYR A 185 5.64 -6.92 20.35
CA TYR A 185 4.63 -6.85 19.29
C TYR A 185 3.38 -7.66 19.68
N THR A 186 2.33 -7.49 18.90
CA THR A 186 1.09 -8.28 18.95
C THR A 186 0.77 -8.84 17.56
N VAL A 187 -0.01 -9.92 17.54
CA VAL A 187 -0.54 -10.58 16.34
C VAL A 187 -2.00 -10.90 16.61
N GLY A 188 -2.84 -10.73 15.59
CA GLY A 188 -4.28 -10.94 15.67
C GLY A 188 -5.03 -9.68 16.08
N ARG A 189 -6.17 -9.85 16.76
CA ARG A 189 -7.07 -8.76 17.14
C ARG A 189 -7.11 -8.60 18.66
N GLU A 190 -6.91 -7.39 19.15
CA GLU A 190 -7.10 -7.13 20.58
C GLU A 190 -8.58 -7.13 20.94
N ALA A 191 -8.91 -7.50 22.18
CA ALA A 191 -10.27 -7.30 22.67
C ALA A 191 -10.57 -5.81 22.80
N ASN A 192 -11.84 -5.42 22.62
CA ASN A 192 -12.31 -4.04 22.83
C ASN A 192 -11.87 -3.46 24.18
N SER A 193 -11.84 -4.30 25.24
CA SER A 193 -11.43 -3.90 26.58
C SER A 193 -9.95 -3.55 26.73
N VAL A 194 -9.08 -3.87 25.76
CA VAL A 194 -7.64 -3.57 25.82
C VAL A 194 -7.39 -2.06 25.66
N TYR A 195 -8.13 -1.41 24.76
CA TYR A 195 -7.94 0.00 24.40
C TYR A 195 -9.22 0.85 24.49
N ASP A 196 -10.29 0.31 25.11
CA ASP A 196 -11.62 0.94 25.18
C ASP A 196 -12.21 1.24 23.79
N GLU A 197 -11.98 0.31 22.86
CA GLU A 197 -12.44 0.38 21.47
C GLU A 197 -13.81 -0.30 21.32
N THR A 198 -14.49 -0.02 20.21
CA THR A 198 -15.79 -0.61 19.89
C THR A 198 -15.76 -1.50 18.67
N LYS A 199 -14.75 -1.34 17.82
CA LYS A 199 -14.60 -2.00 16.52
C LYS A 199 -13.39 -2.92 16.41
N ASN A 200 -12.73 -3.19 17.52
CA ASN A 200 -11.65 -4.16 17.57
C ASN A 200 -12.19 -5.56 17.94
N GLY A 201 -11.38 -6.60 17.73
CA GLY A 201 -11.74 -7.97 18.06
C GLY A 201 -12.70 -8.63 17.06
N VAL A 202 -13.40 -9.65 17.55
CA VAL A 202 -14.38 -10.42 16.77
C VAL A 202 -15.58 -9.54 16.43
N GLU A 203 -15.91 -9.42 15.14
CA GLU A 203 -17.02 -8.61 14.66
C GLU A 203 -17.87 -9.44 13.67
N PRO A 204 -19.20 -9.57 13.86
CA PRO A 204 -20.06 -10.21 12.89
C PRO A 204 -20.12 -9.33 11.63
N GLY A 205 -19.41 -9.74 10.58
CA GLY A 205 -19.25 -8.97 9.35
C GLY A 205 -20.58 -8.73 8.64
N LEU A 206 -20.84 -7.49 8.24
CA LEU A 206 -22.12 -7.08 7.66
C LEU A 206 -22.05 -6.88 6.14
N ARG A 207 -20.87 -6.63 5.58
CA ARG A 207 -20.65 -6.49 4.15
C ARG A 207 -19.96 -7.73 3.58
N HIS A 208 -19.95 -7.81 2.25
CA HIS A 208 -19.28 -8.88 1.51
C HIS A 208 -19.63 -10.28 2.06
N GLN A 209 -20.92 -10.51 2.32
CA GLN A 209 -21.43 -11.61 3.13
C GLN A 209 -22.19 -12.64 2.27
N PHE A 210 -22.26 -13.88 2.75
CA PHE A 210 -23.15 -14.90 2.21
C PHE A 210 -24.63 -14.55 2.47
N PRO A 211 -25.54 -14.77 1.49
CA PRO A 211 -26.97 -14.68 1.74
C PRO A 211 -27.41 -15.71 2.80
N ASP A 212 -28.52 -15.45 3.47
CA ASP A 212 -29.07 -16.38 4.46
C ASP A 212 -29.44 -17.72 3.81
N GLY A 213 -29.30 -18.81 4.58
CA GLY A 213 -29.68 -20.16 4.15
C GLY A 213 -28.62 -20.93 3.36
N VAL A 214 -27.41 -20.40 3.21
CA VAL A 214 -26.28 -21.17 2.65
C VAL A 214 -25.86 -22.24 3.67
N ASP A 215 -26.01 -23.51 3.30
CA ASP A 215 -25.73 -24.64 4.18
C ASP A 215 -24.21 -24.90 4.30
N PRO A 216 -23.67 -25.20 5.51
CA PRO A 216 -22.24 -25.38 5.76
C PRO A 216 -21.72 -26.81 5.58
N TYR A 217 -22.59 -27.80 5.33
CA TYR A 217 -22.27 -29.22 5.37
C TYR A 217 -22.08 -29.81 3.96
N ILE A 218 -21.24 -30.85 3.84
CA ILE A 218 -20.96 -31.52 2.55
C ILE A 218 -22.26 -32.02 1.91
N ARG A 219 -23.13 -32.67 2.70
CA ARG A 219 -24.52 -32.94 2.32
C ARG A 219 -25.44 -31.93 3.00
N PRO A 220 -26.21 -31.13 2.23
CA PRO A 220 -27.12 -30.14 2.78
C PRO A 220 -28.07 -30.72 3.85
N GLY A 221 -28.15 -30.05 4.99
CA GLY A 221 -28.99 -30.41 6.13
C GLY A 221 -28.46 -31.57 6.99
N ASP A 222 -27.30 -32.14 6.67
CA ASP A 222 -26.73 -33.29 7.38
C ASP A 222 -25.38 -32.96 8.04
N PRO A 223 -25.38 -32.57 9.33
CA PRO A 223 -24.15 -32.30 10.08
C PRO A 223 -23.17 -33.48 10.15
N SER A 224 -23.66 -34.73 10.02
CA SER A 224 -22.81 -35.92 10.04
C SER A 224 -21.96 -36.08 8.77
N SER A 225 -22.27 -35.33 7.72
CA SER A 225 -21.52 -35.34 6.47
C SER A 225 -20.18 -34.61 6.53
N GLY A 226 -19.93 -33.85 7.60
CA GLY A 226 -18.77 -32.97 7.72
C GLY A 226 -19.00 -31.60 7.10
N LEU A 227 -18.07 -30.68 7.36
CA LEU A 227 -18.14 -29.30 6.86
C LEU A 227 -17.51 -29.18 5.48
N ILE A 228 -18.02 -28.22 4.70
CA ILE A 228 -17.39 -27.79 3.46
C ILE A 228 -16.04 -27.16 3.78
N PHE A 229 -15.09 -27.35 2.88
CA PHE A 229 -13.77 -26.71 2.95
C PHE A 229 -13.89 -25.20 3.25
N GLY A 230 -13.07 -24.72 4.18
CA GLY A 230 -13.03 -23.32 4.62
C GLY A 230 -13.96 -22.97 5.80
N VAL A 231 -15.05 -23.73 6.02
CA VAL A 231 -15.95 -23.48 7.16
C VAL A 231 -15.31 -23.98 8.46
N LYS A 232 -15.20 -23.10 9.45
CA LYS A 232 -14.64 -23.40 10.76
C LYS A 232 -15.71 -24.00 11.68
N PRO A 233 -15.40 -25.11 12.39
CA PRO A 233 -16.36 -25.79 13.27
C PRO A 233 -16.58 -25.06 14.59
N GLU A 234 -15.67 -24.17 14.98
CA GLU A 234 -15.74 -23.47 16.25
C GLU A 234 -16.92 -22.47 16.26
N PRO A 235 -17.69 -22.40 17.36
CA PRO A 235 -18.68 -21.34 17.55
C PRO A 235 -18.02 -19.96 17.46
N LEU A 236 -18.75 -19.02 16.86
CA LEU A 236 -18.33 -17.63 16.83
C LEU A 236 -18.16 -17.08 18.25
N ALA A 237 -16.98 -16.56 18.56
CA ALA A 237 -16.71 -15.92 19.84
C ALA A 237 -17.53 -14.62 20.01
N PRO A 238 -17.79 -14.16 21.24
CA PRO A 238 -18.57 -12.94 21.47
C PRO A 238 -17.97 -11.72 20.76
N THR A 239 -18.84 -10.84 20.25
CA THR A 239 -18.41 -9.57 19.62
C THR A 239 -17.50 -8.77 20.54
N GLY A 240 -16.41 -8.22 20.00
CA GLY A 240 -15.40 -7.45 20.72
C GLY A 240 -14.38 -8.28 21.50
N SER A 241 -14.44 -9.62 21.45
CA SER A 241 -13.41 -10.49 22.03
C SER A 241 -12.14 -10.52 21.18
N GLY A 242 -10.98 -10.64 21.82
CA GLY A 242 -9.69 -10.70 21.12
C GLY A 242 -9.28 -12.12 20.77
N ASP A 243 -8.43 -12.27 19.76
CA ASP A 243 -7.85 -13.55 19.34
C ASP A 243 -6.51 -13.36 18.59
N LYS A 244 -5.93 -14.47 18.13
CA LYS A 244 -4.67 -14.50 17.36
C LYS A 244 -4.88 -14.58 15.85
N LYS A 245 -6.09 -14.30 15.37
CA LYS A 245 -6.46 -14.42 13.96
C LYS A 245 -6.29 -13.06 13.29
N VAL A 246 -5.66 -13.02 12.12
CA VAL A 246 -5.49 -11.81 11.31
C VAL A 246 -6.48 -11.82 10.15
N GLN A 247 -6.79 -10.63 9.62
CA GLN A 247 -7.62 -10.48 8.43
C GLN A 247 -7.02 -11.24 7.23
N ALA A 248 -7.87 -11.71 6.33
CA ALA A 248 -7.45 -12.58 5.24
C ALA A 248 -6.49 -11.89 4.27
N TYR A 249 -5.58 -12.69 3.73
CA TYR A 249 -4.69 -12.26 2.65
C TYR A 249 -5.28 -12.63 1.30
N CYS A 250 -4.82 -11.92 0.27
CA CYS A 250 -5.16 -12.19 -1.12
C CYS A 250 -4.03 -11.74 -2.04
N PHE A 251 -4.22 -11.93 -3.34
CA PHE A 251 -3.45 -11.22 -4.36
C PHE A 251 -4.35 -10.16 -5.00
N ARG A 252 -3.83 -8.94 -5.19
CA ARG A 252 -4.43 -7.94 -6.06
C ARG A 252 -4.06 -8.29 -7.49
N LEU A 253 -5.04 -8.57 -8.34
CA LEU A 253 -4.76 -9.15 -9.66
C LEU A 253 -4.72 -8.08 -10.73
N CYS A 254 -3.54 -7.88 -11.31
CA CYS A 254 -3.42 -7.22 -12.59
C CYS A 254 -3.80 -8.19 -13.72
N LEU A 255 -4.96 -8.01 -14.34
CA LEU A 255 -5.39 -8.79 -15.51
C LEU A 255 -5.57 -7.89 -16.74
N THR A 256 -5.40 -8.46 -17.93
CA THR A 256 -5.58 -7.73 -19.20
C THR A 256 -6.68 -8.32 -20.07
N LYS A 257 -7.38 -7.44 -20.80
CA LYS A 257 -8.31 -7.76 -21.88
C LYS A 257 -7.68 -7.71 -23.27
N ASP A 258 -6.44 -7.25 -23.41
CA ASP A 258 -5.77 -7.19 -24.70
C ASP A 258 -5.34 -8.61 -25.15
N PRO A 259 -5.92 -9.16 -26.23
CA PRO A 259 -5.58 -10.51 -26.70
C PRO A 259 -4.10 -10.68 -27.06
N ALA A 260 -3.41 -9.60 -27.47
CA ALA A 260 -1.98 -9.65 -27.75
C ALA A 260 -1.14 -9.80 -26.48
N ASN A 261 -1.60 -9.21 -25.37
CA ASN A 261 -0.94 -9.21 -24.08
C ASN A 261 -1.42 -10.31 -23.12
N GLN A 262 -2.35 -11.17 -23.54
CA GLN A 262 -3.01 -12.12 -22.66
C GLN A 262 -2.31 -13.49 -22.60
N ILE A 263 -2.12 -14.00 -21.38
CA ILE A 263 -1.85 -15.40 -21.06
C ILE A 263 -3.15 -16.00 -20.50
N PRO A 264 -3.78 -16.97 -21.19
CA PRO A 264 -5.06 -17.53 -20.74
C PRO A 264 -4.98 -18.20 -19.37
N PHE A 265 -6.09 -18.19 -18.63
CA PHE A 265 -6.21 -19.03 -17.43
C PHE A 265 -6.15 -20.51 -17.84
N THR A 266 -5.23 -21.24 -17.24
CA THR A 266 -5.10 -22.69 -17.42
C THR A 266 -5.51 -23.40 -16.13
N LYS A 267 -5.97 -24.65 -16.25
CA LYS A 267 -6.30 -25.46 -15.08
C LYS A 267 -5.05 -25.65 -14.22
N PRO A 268 -5.04 -25.20 -12.94
CA PRO A 268 -3.88 -25.40 -12.08
C PRO A 268 -3.58 -26.89 -11.88
N GLU A 269 -2.31 -27.23 -11.71
CA GLU A 269 -1.84 -28.61 -11.52
C GLU A 269 -2.52 -29.30 -10.33
N HIS A 270 -2.65 -28.58 -9.22
CA HIS A 270 -3.27 -29.06 -7.97
C HIS A 270 -4.71 -28.58 -7.79
N TYR A 271 -5.43 -28.31 -8.88
CA TYR A 271 -6.81 -27.83 -8.80
C TYR A 271 -7.76 -28.87 -8.17
N ASP A 272 -8.31 -28.52 -7.01
CA ASP A 272 -9.38 -29.27 -6.34
C ASP A 272 -10.72 -28.52 -6.44
N PRO A 273 -11.72 -29.05 -7.18
CA PRO A 273 -13.03 -28.41 -7.27
C PRO A 273 -13.77 -28.31 -5.92
N ALA A 274 -13.43 -29.11 -4.91
CA ALA A 274 -14.06 -29.06 -3.59
C ALA A 274 -13.74 -27.76 -2.82
N VAL A 275 -12.59 -27.14 -3.09
CA VAL A 275 -12.19 -25.84 -2.52
C VAL A 275 -13.20 -24.73 -2.87
N TYR A 276 -13.85 -24.83 -4.03
CA TYR A 276 -14.77 -23.82 -4.55
C TYR A 276 -16.25 -24.14 -4.30
N GLU A 277 -16.55 -25.10 -3.41
CA GLU A 277 -17.93 -25.48 -3.11
C GLU A 277 -18.73 -24.33 -2.45
N LEU A 278 -18.10 -23.54 -1.57
CA LEU A 278 -18.73 -22.33 -1.03
C LEU A 278 -19.05 -21.31 -2.14
N SER A 279 -18.17 -21.16 -3.13
CA SER A 279 -18.43 -20.31 -4.31
C SER A 279 -19.63 -20.80 -5.11
N ARG A 280 -19.76 -22.13 -5.33
CA ARG A 280 -20.94 -22.71 -5.99
C ARG A 280 -22.23 -22.40 -5.23
N ARG A 281 -22.22 -22.59 -3.90
CA ARG A 281 -23.40 -22.33 -3.07
C ARG A 281 -23.78 -20.86 -3.03
N LEU A 282 -22.78 -19.97 -2.98
CA LEU A 282 -22.99 -18.52 -3.09
C LEU A 282 -23.65 -18.15 -4.42
N ILE A 283 -23.12 -18.65 -5.53
CA ILE A 283 -23.65 -18.39 -6.88
C ILE A 283 -25.07 -18.95 -7.03
N HIS A 284 -25.34 -20.15 -6.50
CA HIS A 284 -26.69 -20.71 -6.53
C HIS A 284 -27.68 -19.87 -5.70
N ALA A 285 -27.30 -19.47 -4.49
CA ALA A 285 -28.15 -18.67 -3.60
C ALA A 285 -28.34 -17.22 -4.10
N ARG A 286 -27.35 -16.66 -4.79
CA ARG A 286 -27.37 -15.32 -5.38
C ARG A 286 -26.71 -15.31 -6.77
N PRO A 287 -27.45 -15.70 -7.83
CA PRO A 287 -26.91 -15.77 -9.18
C PRO A 287 -26.37 -14.41 -9.66
N PRO A 288 -25.07 -14.32 -10.02
CA PRO A 288 -24.47 -13.08 -10.51
C PRO A 288 -24.93 -12.77 -11.95
N LYS A 289 -25.11 -11.48 -12.24
CA LYS A 289 -25.45 -10.97 -13.59
C LYS A 289 -24.23 -10.44 -14.33
N LYS A 290 -23.23 -9.97 -13.59
CA LYS A 290 -21.95 -9.44 -14.10
C LYS A 290 -20.80 -9.86 -13.17
N LEU A 291 -19.56 -9.87 -13.65
CA LEU A 291 -18.40 -10.24 -12.83
C LEU A 291 -18.27 -9.34 -11.58
N THR A 292 -18.67 -8.08 -11.70
CA THR A 292 -18.68 -7.10 -10.60
C THR A 292 -19.74 -7.36 -9.51
N ASP A 293 -20.52 -8.46 -9.62
CA ASP A 293 -21.34 -8.97 -8.51
C ASP A 293 -20.56 -9.96 -7.61
N LEU A 294 -19.37 -10.41 -8.06
CA LEU A 294 -18.51 -11.38 -7.37
C LEU A 294 -17.15 -10.80 -6.93
N LEU A 295 -16.58 -9.91 -7.74
CA LEU A 295 -15.25 -9.33 -7.56
C LEU A 295 -15.30 -7.80 -7.70
N ILE A 296 -14.42 -7.09 -7.00
CA ILE A 296 -14.09 -5.71 -7.36
C ILE A 296 -13.23 -5.76 -8.62
N VAL A 297 -13.58 -4.97 -9.63
CA VAL A 297 -12.80 -4.87 -10.89
C VAL A 297 -12.50 -3.40 -11.15
N GLY A 298 -11.37 -2.95 -10.61
CA GLY A 298 -10.80 -1.63 -10.85
C GLY A 298 -10.25 -1.52 -12.26
N SER A 299 -10.43 -0.37 -12.90
CA SER A 299 -9.87 -0.13 -14.24
C SER A 299 -8.49 0.51 -14.11
N MET A 300 -7.55 0.04 -14.95
CA MET A 300 -6.20 0.60 -15.05
C MET A 300 -5.89 0.97 -16.51
N PRO A 301 -4.84 1.77 -16.76
CA PRO A 301 -4.36 2.05 -18.10
C PRO A 301 -4.12 0.78 -18.95
N ASN A 302 -4.12 0.94 -20.27
CA ASN A 302 -3.78 -0.12 -21.24
C ASN A 302 -4.64 -1.39 -21.13
N GLN A 303 -5.94 -1.22 -20.89
CA GLN A 303 -6.93 -2.32 -20.79
C GLN A 303 -6.61 -3.35 -19.70
N LYS A 304 -5.91 -2.91 -18.66
CA LYS A 304 -5.64 -3.71 -17.46
C LYS A 304 -6.66 -3.41 -16.37
N THR A 305 -6.66 -4.25 -15.35
CA THR A 305 -7.56 -4.16 -14.21
C THR A 305 -6.84 -4.44 -12.92
N ASP A 306 -7.30 -3.87 -11.82
CA ASP A 306 -6.95 -4.28 -10.47
C ASP A 306 -8.14 -5.02 -9.87
N ILE A 307 -8.01 -6.33 -9.62
CA ILE A 307 -9.07 -7.14 -9.05
C ILE A 307 -8.86 -7.39 -7.56
N ASN A 308 -9.93 -7.17 -6.78
CA ASN A 308 -9.97 -7.38 -5.34
C ASN A 308 -11.27 -8.09 -4.88
N SER A 309 -11.31 -8.42 -3.59
CA SER A 309 -12.40 -9.16 -2.94
C SER A 309 -13.69 -8.33 -2.79
N LEU A 310 -14.86 -8.96 -3.03
CA LEU A 310 -16.19 -8.31 -2.91
C LEU A 310 -17.27 -9.19 -2.27
N ALA A 311 -17.35 -10.46 -2.65
CA ALA A 311 -18.49 -11.31 -2.29
C ALA A 311 -18.18 -12.21 -1.07
N GLY A 312 -19.21 -12.93 -0.58
CA GLY A 312 -19.07 -13.88 0.53
C GLY A 312 -17.95 -14.90 0.33
N GLN A 313 -17.63 -15.26 -0.91
CA GLN A 313 -16.39 -15.95 -1.29
C GLN A 313 -15.81 -15.23 -2.51
N SER A 314 -14.52 -14.89 -2.47
CA SER A 314 -13.86 -14.05 -3.48
C SER A 314 -12.34 -14.26 -3.45
N THR A 315 -11.52 -13.27 -3.82
CA THR A 315 -10.05 -13.41 -3.89
C THR A 315 -9.38 -13.54 -2.52
N ASP A 316 -10.02 -13.10 -1.43
CA ASP A 316 -9.51 -13.34 -0.07
C ASP A 316 -9.62 -14.82 0.31
N PHE A 317 -8.55 -15.36 0.91
CA PHE A 317 -8.52 -16.76 1.35
C PHE A 317 -8.65 -16.88 2.88
N TYR A 318 -9.91 -16.88 3.34
CA TYR A 318 -10.24 -16.69 4.75
C TYR A 318 -9.69 -17.80 5.66
N GLY A 319 -8.86 -17.41 6.63
CA GLY A 319 -8.41 -18.29 7.70
C GLY A 319 -7.32 -19.30 7.31
N PHE A 320 -6.59 -19.03 6.23
CA PHE A 320 -5.44 -19.81 5.76
C PHE A 320 -4.11 -19.08 5.91
N ASN A 321 -4.11 -17.88 6.51
CA ASN A 321 -2.94 -17.04 6.71
C ASN A 321 -2.59 -16.74 8.18
N TRP A 322 -3.31 -17.31 9.15
CA TRP A 322 -3.12 -16.98 10.58
C TRP A 322 -1.75 -17.32 11.14
N ASP A 323 -1.11 -18.35 10.60
CA ASP A 323 0.23 -18.75 11.01
C ASP A 323 1.33 -17.96 10.28
N TYR A 324 1.00 -17.19 9.24
CA TYR A 324 1.98 -16.44 8.45
C TYR A 324 2.81 -15.44 9.28
N PRO A 325 2.21 -14.63 10.18
CA PRO A 325 2.95 -13.62 10.92
C PRO A 325 4.11 -14.22 11.72
N GLU A 326 3.92 -15.37 12.39
CA GLU A 326 4.93 -16.00 13.24
C GLU A 326 5.57 -17.25 12.65
N GLY A 327 5.14 -17.67 11.45
CA GLY A 327 5.68 -18.83 10.74
C GLY A 327 7.14 -18.68 10.35
N THR A 328 7.80 -19.81 10.16
CA THR A 328 9.14 -19.86 9.58
C THR A 328 9.11 -19.41 8.11
N TYR A 329 10.27 -19.15 7.51
CA TYR A 329 10.33 -18.84 6.07
C TYR A 329 9.74 -19.97 5.21
N ALA A 330 9.86 -21.23 5.63
CA ALA A 330 9.22 -22.36 4.97
C ALA A 330 7.69 -22.34 5.12
N ASP A 331 7.18 -22.01 6.31
CA ASP A 331 5.73 -21.88 6.53
C ASP A 331 5.13 -20.77 5.68
N ARG A 332 5.81 -19.62 5.61
CA ARG A 332 5.36 -18.48 4.77
C ARG A 332 5.40 -18.81 3.28
N ALA A 333 6.45 -19.49 2.80
CA ALA A 333 6.53 -19.94 1.41
C ALA A 333 5.39 -20.92 1.06
N ARG A 334 5.07 -21.85 1.97
CA ARG A 334 3.91 -22.75 1.82
C ARG A 334 2.59 -21.97 1.78
N ILE A 335 2.36 -21.07 2.73
CA ILE A 335 1.13 -20.26 2.77
C ILE A 335 0.99 -19.41 1.52
N TRP A 336 2.08 -18.76 1.06
CA TRP A 336 2.09 -18.00 -0.19
C TRP A 336 1.68 -18.88 -1.37
N LYS A 337 2.23 -20.10 -1.46
CA LYS A 337 1.91 -21.05 -2.52
C LYS A 337 0.45 -21.50 -2.48
N GLU A 338 -0.09 -21.78 -1.29
CA GLU A 338 -1.50 -22.13 -1.11
C GLU A 338 -2.43 -20.98 -1.56
N HIS A 339 -2.06 -19.72 -1.29
CA HIS A 339 -2.83 -18.57 -1.77
C HIS A 339 -2.73 -18.42 -3.29
N GLU A 340 -1.55 -18.65 -3.89
CA GLU A 340 -1.37 -18.62 -5.33
C GLU A 340 -2.27 -19.66 -6.01
N GLU A 341 -2.26 -20.89 -5.49
CA GLU A 341 -3.07 -22.00 -6.00
C GLU A 341 -4.56 -21.72 -5.85
N TYR A 342 -4.99 -21.22 -4.69
CA TYR A 342 -6.37 -20.79 -4.46
C TYR A 342 -6.81 -19.74 -5.47
N THR A 343 -6.01 -18.69 -5.69
CA THR A 343 -6.36 -17.59 -6.59
C THR A 343 -6.36 -18.01 -8.07
N LYS A 344 -5.35 -18.74 -8.53
CA LYS A 344 -5.31 -19.27 -9.90
C LYS A 344 -6.47 -20.24 -10.14
N GLY A 345 -6.79 -21.09 -9.17
CA GLY A 345 -7.93 -21.99 -9.26
C GLY A 345 -9.28 -21.27 -9.19
N LEU A 346 -9.40 -20.15 -8.48
CA LEU A 346 -10.61 -19.32 -8.47
C LEU A 346 -10.88 -18.76 -9.88
N MET A 347 -9.86 -18.21 -10.54
CA MET A 347 -10.01 -17.70 -11.90
C MET A 347 -10.37 -18.81 -12.89
N TRP A 348 -9.76 -19.99 -12.75
CA TRP A 348 -10.13 -21.17 -13.53
C TRP A 348 -11.57 -21.61 -13.26
N PHE A 349 -12.00 -21.69 -12.00
CA PHE A 349 -13.37 -22.03 -11.59
C PHE A 349 -14.37 -21.06 -12.22
N LEU A 350 -14.16 -19.75 -12.07
CA LEU A 350 -15.04 -18.71 -12.61
C LEU A 350 -15.11 -18.72 -14.14
N ALA A 351 -14.07 -19.17 -14.83
CA ALA A 351 -14.05 -19.28 -16.29
C ALA A 351 -14.71 -20.59 -16.82
N ASN A 352 -14.73 -21.68 -16.03
CA ASN A 352 -15.01 -23.01 -16.57
C ASN A 352 -16.16 -23.78 -15.89
N ASP A 353 -16.39 -23.61 -14.58
CA ASP A 353 -17.34 -24.44 -13.83
C ASP A 353 -18.80 -24.20 -14.24
N GLU A 354 -19.60 -25.25 -14.44
CA GLU A 354 -20.98 -25.16 -14.91
C GLU A 354 -21.94 -24.50 -13.92
N ALA A 355 -21.58 -24.46 -12.63
CA ALA A 355 -22.32 -23.70 -11.63
C ALA A 355 -22.25 -22.19 -11.89
N VAL A 356 -21.25 -21.71 -12.63
CA VAL A 356 -21.06 -20.30 -12.96
C VAL A 356 -21.87 -19.95 -14.23
N PRO A 357 -22.74 -18.92 -14.21
CA PRO A 357 -23.52 -18.54 -15.38
C PRO A 357 -22.67 -18.30 -16.63
N GLU A 358 -23.17 -18.71 -17.80
CA GLU A 358 -22.40 -18.68 -19.06
C GLU A 358 -21.88 -17.28 -19.42
N ASN A 359 -22.68 -16.23 -19.17
CA ASN A 359 -22.27 -14.85 -19.40
C ASN A 359 -21.07 -14.45 -18.53
N ILE A 360 -21.01 -14.93 -17.27
CA ILE A 360 -19.88 -14.68 -16.38
C ILE A 360 -18.65 -15.47 -16.83
N ARG A 361 -18.80 -16.74 -17.19
CA ARG A 361 -17.71 -17.55 -17.74
C ARG A 361 -17.08 -16.91 -18.97
N LYS A 362 -17.90 -16.37 -19.87
CA LYS A 362 -17.44 -15.61 -21.05
C LYS A 362 -16.74 -14.31 -20.68
N GLU A 363 -17.27 -13.57 -19.71
CA GLU A 363 -16.65 -12.34 -19.23
C GLU A 363 -15.28 -12.62 -18.60
N VAL A 364 -15.17 -13.62 -17.71
CA VAL A 364 -13.91 -14.00 -17.08
C VAL A 364 -12.90 -14.50 -18.11
N SER A 365 -13.34 -15.33 -19.07
CA SER A 365 -12.48 -15.83 -20.16
C SER A 365 -12.02 -14.74 -21.13
N SER A 366 -12.61 -13.52 -21.07
CA SER A 366 -12.10 -12.37 -21.83
C SER A 366 -10.86 -11.73 -21.18
N TYR A 367 -10.56 -12.08 -19.93
CA TYR A 367 -9.35 -11.68 -19.21
C TYR A 367 -8.30 -12.80 -19.21
N GLY A 368 -7.05 -12.43 -18.93
CA GLY A 368 -5.97 -13.35 -18.62
C GLY A 368 -4.79 -12.61 -17.98
N TRP A 369 -3.75 -13.37 -17.64
CA TRP A 369 -2.55 -12.79 -17.05
C TRP A 369 -1.82 -11.94 -18.09
N PRO A 370 -1.34 -10.74 -17.74
CA PRO A 370 -0.57 -9.88 -18.64
C PRO A 370 0.81 -10.48 -18.95
N LYS A 371 1.28 -10.40 -20.20
CA LYS A 371 2.64 -10.81 -20.60
C LYS A 371 3.71 -9.77 -20.26
N ASP A 372 3.30 -8.53 -20.05
CA ASP A 372 4.17 -7.39 -19.80
C ASP A 372 4.32 -7.03 -18.32
N GLU A 373 3.49 -7.60 -17.43
CA GLU A 373 3.71 -7.54 -15.99
C GLU A 373 4.33 -8.85 -15.50
N TYR A 374 5.11 -8.78 -14.41
CA TYR A 374 5.61 -9.95 -13.68
C TYR A 374 6.21 -11.03 -14.61
N GLN A 375 7.08 -10.59 -15.52
CA GLN A 375 7.57 -11.41 -16.63
C GLN A 375 8.37 -12.64 -16.15
N ASP A 376 9.00 -12.54 -14.98
CA ASP A 376 9.72 -13.63 -14.33
C ASP A 376 8.83 -14.54 -13.47
N ASN A 377 7.53 -14.23 -13.36
CA ASN A 377 6.53 -15.02 -12.65
C ASN A 377 5.29 -15.35 -13.50
N GLY A 378 5.46 -15.40 -14.83
CA GLY A 378 4.44 -15.85 -15.77
C GLY A 378 3.17 -14.98 -15.81
N GLY A 379 3.31 -13.68 -15.57
CA GLY A 379 2.19 -12.73 -15.55
C GLY A 379 1.41 -12.72 -14.23
N PHE A 380 1.82 -13.51 -13.24
CA PHE A 380 1.21 -13.53 -11.90
C PHE A 380 2.03 -12.67 -10.94
N THR A 381 1.37 -11.87 -10.10
CA THR A 381 2.06 -10.99 -9.15
C THR A 381 2.99 -11.76 -8.20
N HIS A 382 4.13 -11.17 -7.85
CA HIS A 382 5.04 -11.71 -6.84
C HIS A 382 4.58 -11.41 -5.40
N GLU A 383 3.61 -10.51 -5.22
CA GLU A 383 3.33 -9.89 -3.93
C GLU A 383 2.01 -10.39 -3.31
N LEU A 384 2.12 -11.20 -2.27
CA LEU A 384 0.99 -11.54 -1.42
C LEU A 384 0.57 -10.31 -0.61
N TYR A 385 -0.71 -9.98 -0.63
CA TYR A 385 -1.24 -8.87 0.16
C TYR A 385 -1.33 -9.24 1.64
N VAL A 386 -0.19 -9.08 2.33
CA VAL A 386 -0.08 -9.17 3.79
C VAL A 386 -0.69 -7.90 4.39
N ARG A 387 -2.01 -7.91 4.59
CA ARG A 387 -2.75 -6.76 5.12
C ARG A 387 -2.36 -6.42 6.55
N GLU A 388 -1.99 -7.42 7.33
CA GLU A 388 -1.65 -7.29 8.74
C GLU A 388 -0.87 -8.51 9.20
N ALA A 389 0.28 -8.30 9.85
CA ALA A 389 1.04 -9.37 10.50
C ALA A 389 1.35 -8.99 11.95
N ARG A 390 2.63 -8.81 12.30
CA ARG A 390 3.01 -8.28 13.61
C ARG A 390 2.77 -6.78 13.62
N ARG A 391 2.17 -6.27 14.69
CA ARG A 391 2.09 -4.83 14.97
C ARG A 391 2.92 -4.53 16.22
N MET A 392 3.79 -3.54 16.14
CA MET A 392 4.64 -3.16 17.26
C MET A 392 3.79 -2.72 18.48
N VAL A 393 4.26 -2.97 19.70
CA VAL A 393 3.71 -2.35 20.92
C VAL A 393 4.75 -1.35 21.44
N GLY A 394 4.77 -0.19 20.79
CA GLY A 394 5.78 0.87 20.96
C GLY A 394 5.49 1.84 22.10
N GLU A 395 6.07 3.05 22.00
CA GLU A 395 5.85 4.14 22.98
C GLU A 395 4.42 4.70 22.93
N TYR A 396 3.77 4.65 21.77
CA TYR A 396 2.38 5.06 21.59
C TYR A 396 1.66 4.09 20.66
N VAL A 397 0.52 3.56 21.07
CA VAL A 397 -0.34 2.71 20.23
C VAL A 397 -1.44 3.59 19.62
N MET A 398 -1.49 3.68 18.29
CA MET A 398 -2.62 4.30 17.57
C MET A 398 -3.88 3.44 17.75
N ILE A 399 -5.00 4.05 18.12
CA ILE A 399 -6.26 3.35 18.46
C ILE A 399 -7.45 3.97 17.73
N GLU A 400 -8.62 3.32 17.74
CA GLU A 400 -9.86 3.73 17.07
C GLU A 400 -10.19 5.22 17.30
N GLN A 401 -10.01 5.70 18.53
CA GLN A 401 -10.28 7.07 18.94
C GLN A 401 -9.37 8.09 18.24
N ASN A 402 -8.16 7.69 17.82
CA ASN A 402 -7.31 8.51 16.96
C ASN A 402 -7.90 8.67 15.57
N CYS A 403 -8.30 7.55 14.94
CA CYS A 403 -8.92 7.56 13.62
C CYS A 403 -10.21 8.39 13.61
N LEU A 404 -11.02 8.29 14.67
CA LEU A 404 -12.27 9.04 14.84
C LEU A 404 -12.09 10.50 15.30
N GLY A 405 -10.86 10.98 15.48
CA GLY A 405 -10.58 12.36 15.92
C GLY A 405 -11.00 12.68 17.35
N LYS A 406 -11.42 11.67 18.12
CA LYS A 406 -11.75 11.79 19.55
C LYS A 406 -10.49 11.96 20.41
N ARG A 407 -9.35 11.51 19.89
CA ARG A 407 -8.02 11.67 20.49
C ARG A 407 -7.04 12.15 19.42
N THR A 408 -6.37 13.27 19.65
CA THR A 408 -5.31 13.75 18.75
C THR A 408 -3.94 13.63 19.40
N VAL A 409 -2.90 13.77 18.59
CA VAL A 409 -1.49 13.80 19.01
C VAL A 409 -0.84 15.10 18.53
N ASP A 410 0.12 15.58 19.30
CA ASP A 410 0.92 16.78 18.99
C ASP A 410 2.19 16.44 18.18
N ASP A 411 2.61 15.18 18.23
CA ASP A 411 3.79 14.65 17.54
C ASP A 411 3.44 13.95 16.21
N GLY A 412 2.41 14.43 15.51
CA GLY A 412 1.99 13.91 14.20
C GLY A 412 3.03 14.15 13.11
N ILE A 413 3.39 13.11 12.34
CA ILE A 413 4.43 13.18 11.28
C ILE A 413 3.92 12.80 9.88
N ALA A 414 2.68 12.32 9.79
CA ALA A 414 1.97 12.04 8.54
C ALA A 414 0.46 12.11 8.82
N LEU A 415 -0.34 12.20 7.75
CA LEU A 415 -1.80 12.16 7.84
C LEU A 415 -2.31 10.84 7.26
N ALA A 416 -3.20 10.18 7.98
CA ALA A 416 -3.98 9.05 7.48
C ALA A 416 -5.44 9.50 7.33
N SER A 417 -6.14 8.93 6.35
CA SER A 417 -7.51 9.36 6.02
C SER A 417 -8.40 8.27 5.44
N TYR A 418 -7.86 7.07 5.21
CA TYR A 418 -8.65 5.94 4.72
C TYR A 418 -9.60 5.44 5.81
N ASN A 419 -10.68 4.77 5.42
CA ASN A 419 -11.64 4.21 6.37
C ASN A 419 -10.95 3.23 7.33
N MET A 420 -11.49 3.02 8.53
CA MET A 420 -11.09 1.84 9.31
C MET A 420 -11.71 0.63 8.60
N ASP A 421 -10.85 -0.11 7.90
CA ASP A 421 -11.19 -1.23 7.03
C ASP A 421 -10.45 -2.49 7.48
N SER A 422 -11.22 -3.54 7.75
CA SER A 422 -10.72 -4.88 8.03
C SER A 422 -11.48 -5.88 7.18
N HIS A 423 -10.77 -6.83 6.59
CA HIS A 423 -11.35 -7.91 5.81
C HIS A 423 -11.83 -9.07 6.71
N HIS A 424 -12.66 -9.95 6.15
CA HIS A 424 -13.09 -11.16 6.87
C HIS A 424 -11.88 -12.01 7.30
N VAL A 425 -12.04 -12.70 8.43
CA VAL A 425 -10.98 -13.46 9.11
C VAL A 425 -11.17 -14.97 8.92
N GLN A 426 -12.42 -15.45 8.91
CA GLN A 426 -12.79 -16.85 8.66
C GLN A 426 -14.26 -16.92 8.22
N THR A 427 -14.65 -18.12 7.82
CA THR A 427 -16.03 -18.51 7.56
C THR A 427 -16.49 -19.44 8.69
N VAL A 428 -17.62 -19.14 9.32
CA VAL A 428 -18.17 -19.81 10.51
C VAL A 428 -19.62 -20.24 10.29
N ILE A 429 -20.17 -20.96 11.27
CA ILE A 429 -21.57 -21.35 11.31
C ILE A 429 -22.30 -20.46 12.32
N VAL A 430 -23.32 -19.74 11.85
CA VAL A 430 -24.23 -18.93 12.67
C VAL A 430 -25.64 -19.37 12.35
N ASP A 431 -26.44 -19.74 13.36
CA ASP A 431 -27.83 -20.19 13.17
C ASP A 431 -27.99 -21.29 12.10
N GLY A 432 -27.01 -22.20 12.01
CA GLY A 432 -27.01 -23.31 11.07
C GLY A 432 -26.66 -22.96 9.61
N MET A 433 -26.26 -21.70 9.34
CA MET A 433 -25.88 -21.24 8.01
C MET A 433 -24.43 -20.71 7.97
N VAL A 434 -23.85 -20.70 6.78
CA VAL A 434 -22.55 -20.12 6.50
C VAL A 434 -22.60 -18.61 6.67
N LYS A 435 -21.68 -18.07 7.47
CA LYS A 435 -21.42 -16.63 7.60
C LYS A 435 -19.93 -16.37 7.68
N ASN A 436 -19.48 -15.24 7.15
CA ASN A 436 -18.15 -14.73 7.43
C ASN A 436 -18.18 -13.76 8.62
N GLU A 437 -17.07 -13.64 9.33
CA GLU A 437 -16.88 -12.59 10.32
C GLU A 437 -15.52 -11.89 10.15
N GLY A 438 -15.39 -10.74 10.79
CA GLY A 438 -14.16 -9.94 10.83
C GLY A 438 -14.21 -8.71 9.95
N GLU A 439 -15.12 -8.64 8.96
CA GLU A 439 -15.26 -7.44 8.15
C GLU A 439 -15.76 -6.25 8.97
N VAL A 440 -15.02 -5.15 8.87
CA VAL A 440 -15.37 -3.87 9.46
C VAL A 440 -15.11 -2.78 8.43
N THR A 441 -16.11 -1.96 8.14
CA THR A 441 -15.94 -0.70 7.42
C THR A 441 -16.52 0.46 8.23
N VAL A 442 -15.66 1.33 8.76
CA VAL A 442 -16.08 2.59 9.41
C VAL A 442 -15.56 3.79 8.62
N HIS A 443 -16.51 4.57 8.12
CA HIS A 443 -16.21 5.79 7.37
C HIS A 443 -15.68 6.89 8.29
N LEU A 444 -14.56 7.51 7.88
CA LEU A 444 -13.96 8.64 8.59
C LEU A 444 -14.38 9.99 7.97
N SER A 445 -14.73 10.94 8.82
CA SER A 445 -15.19 12.28 8.40
C SER A 445 -14.05 13.28 8.21
N HIS A 446 -12.83 12.94 8.60
CA HIS A 446 -11.63 13.77 8.50
C HIS A 446 -10.37 12.89 8.44
N GLU A 447 -9.26 13.45 7.99
CA GLU A 447 -7.93 12.87 8.22
C GLU A 447 -7.49 13.02 9.68
N TYR A 448 -6.49 12.26 10.09
CA TYR A 448 -5.95 12.30 11.45
C TYR A 448 -4.42 12.14 11.43
N PRO A 449 -3.71 12.77 12.39
CA PRO A 449 -2.25 12.66 12.48
C PRO A 449 -1.82 11.28 13.00
N VAL A 450 -0.78 10.72 12.40
CA VAL A 450 -0.09 9.52 12.89
C VAL A 450 1.12 9.94 13.72
N SER A 451 1.18 9.47 14.96
CA SER A 451 2.19 9.85 15.97
C SER A 451 3.59 9.34 15.63
N TYR A 452 4.63 10.16 15.79
CA TYR A 452 6.02 9.71 15.68
C TYR A 452 6.35 8.57 16.66
N ARG A 453 5.84 8.65 17.91
CA ARG A 453 6.04 7.60 18.92
C ARG A 453 5.48 6.23 18.51
N SER A 454 4.53 6.19 17.59
CA SER A 454 4.02 4.93 17.04
C SER A 454 5.03 4.20 16.14
N LEU A 455 6.05 4.92 15.64
CA LEU A 455 7.13 4.33 14.84
C LEU A 455 8.33 3.89 15.70
N THR A 456 8.32 4.20 16.99
CA THR A 456 9.43 3.89 17.89
C THR A 456 9.10 2.70 18.82
N PRO A 457 9.99 1.72 18.94
CA PRO A 457 9.98 0.78 20.07
C PRO A 457 10.07 1.53 21.39
N LYS A 458 9.66 0.88 22.48
CA LYS A 458 9.92 1.44 23.82
C LYS A 458 11.43 1.66 24.00
N SER A 459 11.85 2.77 24.60
CA SER A 459 13.29 3.10 24.79
C SER A 459 14.02 2.07 25.68
N LYS A 460 13.27 1.29 26.46
CA LYS A 460 13.81 0.16 27.25
C LYS A 460 14.02 -1.12 26.44
N GLU A 461 13.41 -1.22 25.25
CA GLU A 461 13.46 -2.39 24.38
C GLU A 461 14.52 -2.19 23.30
N CYS A 462 14.42 -1.18 22.43
CA CYS A 462 15.39 -0.96 21.36
C CYS A 462 15.61 0.53 21.08
N THR A 463 16.86 0.99 20.97
CA THR A 463 17.18 2.43 20.92
C THR A 463 17.59 2.97 19.54
N ASN A 464 17.75 2.11 18.55
CA ASN A 464 18.20 2.48 17.20
C ASN A 464 17.41 1.78 16.09
N LEU A 465 16.12 1.54 16.32
CA LEU A 465 15.20 0.92 15.37
C LEU A 465 13.95 1.78 15.20
N LEU A 466 13.54 2.04 13.96
CA LEU A 466 12.24 2.63 13.60
C LEU A 466 11.40 1.61 12.83
N VAL A 467 10.08 1.64 12.98
CA VAL A 467 9.15 0.68 12.37
C VAL A 467 7.97 1.43 11.71
N PRO A 468 8.13 1.95 10.47
CA PRO A 468 7.09 2.73 9.79
C PRO A 468 5.94 1.89 9.21
N VAL A 469 6.16 0.60 8.91
CA VAL A 469 5.14 -0.26 8.27
C VAL A 469 4.38 -1.06 9.31
N CYS A 470 5.05 -1.91 10.07
CA CYS A 470 4.45 -2.66 11.19
C CYS A 470 4.28 -1.80 12.46
N LEU A 471 3.96 -0.51 12.29
CA LEU A 471 3.93 0.49 13.35
C LEU A 471 3.00 0.11 14.50
N SER A 472 3.09 0.86 15.60
CA SER A 472 2.29 0.57 16.78
C SER A 472 0.85 1.07 16.66
N ALA A 473 -0.07 0.13 16.44
CA ALA A 473 -1.50 0.37 16.34
C ALA A 473 -2.33 -0.83 16.82
N SER A 474 -3.55 -0.58 17.29
CA SER A 474 -4.57 -1.62 17.43
C SER A 474 -4.96 -2.17 16.05
N HIS A 475 -5.52 -3.39 16.00
CA HIS A 475 -5.95 -4.00 14.74
C HIS A 475 -6.86 -3.08 13.92
N ILE A 476 -7.88 -2.47 14.56
CA ILE A 476 -8.82 -1.62 13.84
C ILE A 476 -8.22 -0.30 13.34
N ALA A 477 -7.35 0.34 14.14
CA ALA A 477 -6.66 1.54 13.72
C ALA A 477 -5.66 1.25 12.60
N TYR A 478 -4.96 0.12 12.67
CA TYR A 478 -4.05 -0.34 11.63
C TYR A 478 -4.76 -0.50 10.28
N GLY A 479 -6.01 -0.98 10.28
CA GLY A 479 -6.87 -1.07 9.09
C GLY A 479 -7.03 0.24 8.32
N SER A 480 -6.91 1.39 8.98
CA SER A 480 -6.92 2.72 8.34
C SER A 480 -5.52 3.23 7.97
N ILE A 481 -4.50 2.94 8.80
CA ILE A 481 -3.13 3.44 8.62
C ILE A 481 -2.37 2.69 7.52
N ARG A 482 -2.66 1.39 7.30
CA ARG A 482 -1.87 0.46 6.48
C ARG A 482 -1.84 0.72 4.95
N MET A 483 -2.33 1.87 4.50
CA MET A 483 -2.39 2.17 3.07
C MET A 483 -1.03 2.61 2.54
N GLU A 484 -0.67 2.17 1.33
CA GLU A 484 0.64 2.45 0.72
C GLU A 484 1.02 3.95 0.71
N PRO A 485 0.14 4.92 0.36
CA PRO A 485 0.49 6.35 0.46
C PRO A 485 0.87 6.80 1.88
N VAL A 486 0.23 6.22 2.89
CA VAL A 486 0.52 6.52 4.30
C VAL A 486 1.85 5.88 4.68
N PHE A 487 2.12 4.64 4.30
CA PHE A 487 3.44 4.02 4.51
C PHE A 487 4.57 4.78 3.83
N MET A 488 4.37 5.31 2.62
CA MET A 488 5.34 6.21 1.98
C MET A 488 5.62 7.45 2.84
N SER A 489 4.57 8.10 3.35
CA SER A 489 4.69 9.30 4.20
C SER A 489 5.38 8.98 5.54
N LEU A 490 5.03 7.86 6.17
CA LEU A 490 5.68 7.36 7.39
C LEU A 490 7.15 6.97 7.13
N GLY A 491 7.43 6.37 5.97
CA GLY A 491 8.77 6.05 5.49
C GLY A 491 9.64 7.29 5.33
N GLN A 492 9.12 8.35 4.69
CA GLN A 492 9.79 9.64 4.59
C GLN A 492 10.15 10.19 5.98
N ALA A 493 9.18 10.24 6.90
CA ALA A 493 9.40 10.72 8.25
C ALA A 493 10.44 9.86 9.00
N ALA A 494 10.40 8.54 8.84
CA ALA A 494 11.36 7.62 9.45
C ALA A 494 12.78 7.79 8.89
N GLY A 495 12.94 7.96 7.57
CA GLY A 495 14.23 8.21 6.92
C GLY A 495 14.86 9.54 7.37
N LEU A 496 14.06 10.61 7.44
CA LEU A 496 14.47 11.90 7.99
C LEU A 496 14.90 11.77 9.46
N ALA A 497 14.08 11.12 10.28
CA ALA A 497 14.37 10.92 11.69
C ALA A 497 15.64 10.08 11.93
N ALA A 498 15.87 9.06 11.10
CA ALA A 498 17.09 8.28 11.12
C ALA A 498 18.31 9.16 10.82
N GLY A 499 18.23 10.01 9.79
CA GLY A 499 19.28 10.99 9.49
C GLY A 499 19.54 11.98 10.64
N MET A 500 18.48 12.48 11.28
CA MET A 500 18.59 13.34 12.46
C MET A 500 19.24 12.63 13.65
N ALA A 501 18.87 11.37 13.91
CA ALA A 501 19.44 10.55 14.98
C ALA A 501 20.92 10.23 14.72
N VAL A 502 21.30 9.94 13.47
CA VAL A 502 22.70 9.74 13.05
C VAL A 502 23.51 11.00 13.28
N LYS A 503 23.04 12.16 12.80
CA LYS A 503 23.73 13.45 12.92
C LYS A 503 23.90 13.89 14.37
N SER A 504 22.86 13.68 15.18
CA SER A 504 22.85 14.09 16.59
C SER A 504 23.42 13.04 17.53
N ASN A 505 23.78 11.85 17.01
CA ASN A 505 24.21 10.69 17.77
C ASN A 505 23.29 10.39 18.97
N CYS A 506 21.98 10.44 18.74
CA CYS A 506 20.97 10.19 19.77
C CYS A 506 20.18 8.91 19.49
N LYS A 507 19.35 8.49 20.45
CA LYS A 507 18.40 7.41 20.20
C LYS A 507 17.29 7.91 19.30
N VAL A 508 16.64 7.00 18.59
CA VAL A 508 15.49 7.36 17.75
C VAL A 508 14.34 7.95 18.57
N GLN A 509 14.19 7.56 19.84
CA GLN A 509 13.21 8.16 20.75
C GLN A 509 13.54 9.60 21.17
N ASP A 510 14.80 10.02 21.04
CA ASP A 510 15.30 11.33 21.49
C ASP A 510 15.41 12.33 20.30
N VAL A 511 14.83 12.00 19.14
CA VAL A 511 14.77 12.90 17.97
C VAL A 511 13.87 14.11 18.28
N ASP A 512 14.31 15.31 17.89
CA ASP A 512 13.52 16.53 18.00
C ASP A 512 12.36 16.51 17.00
N VAL A 513 11.19 16.05 17.45
CA VAL A 513 9.99 15.92 16.62
C VAL A 513 9.50 17.27 16.07
N PRO A 514 9.46 18.38 16.85
CA PRO A 514 9.16 19.70 16.28
C PRO A 514 10.08 20.10 15.12
N ALA A 515 11.38 19.80 15.20
CA ALA A 515 12.31 20.05 14.09
C ALA A 515 12.03 19.14 12.88
N LEU A 516 11.67 17.87 13.11
CA LEU A 516 11.25 16.93 12.07
C LEU A 516 9.98 17.39 11.36
N GLN A 517 8.94 17.77 12.10
CA GLN A 517 7.68 18.31 11.58
C GLN A 517 7.93 19.54 10.72
N LYS A 518 8.70 20.50 11.25
CA LYS A 518 9.08 21.70 10.50
C LYS A 518 9.79 21.37 9.19
N LYS A 519 10.64 20.35 9.18
CA LYS A 519 11.33 19.90 7.95
C LYS A 519 10.36 19.33 6.92
N ILE A 520 9.46 18.45 7.34
CA ILE A 520 8.42 17.87 6.48
C ILE A 520 7.52 18.97 5.91
N GLU A 521 7.16 19.97 6.71
CA GLU A 521 6.30 21.08 6.28
C GLU A 521 6.99 22.06 5.32
N SER A 522 8.25 22.41 5.59
CA SER A 522 8.97 23.46 4.84
C SER A 522 9.71 22.96 3.60
N ASP A 523 10.06 21.67 3.57
CA ASP A 523 10.74 21.01 2.46
C ASP A 523 10.20 19.58 2.26
N PRO A 524 8.91 19.43 1.89
CA PRO A 524 8.25 18.12 1.82
C PRO A 524 8.84 17.21 0.73
N TYR A 525 9.50 17.76 -0.27
CA TYR A 525 10.10 17.01 -1.38
C TYR A 525 11.61 16.74 -1.18
N LEU A 526 12.20 17.31 -0.13
CA LEU A 526 13.63 17.19 0.21
C LEU A 526 14.58 17.69 -0.89
N ASP A 527 14.11 18.67 -1.66
CA ASP A 527 14.85 19.32 -2.76
C ASP A 527 14.79 20.86 -2.66
N GLY A 528 14.29 21.37 -1.54
CA GLY A 528 14.12 22.80 -1.27
C GLY A 528 12.87 23.42 -1.88
N ARG A 529 11.99 22.66 -2.55
CA ARG A 529 10.66 23.15 -2.95
C ARG A 529 9.74 23.26 -1.73
N PRO A 530 8.90 24.32 -1.65
CA PRO A 530 7.91 24.44 -0.58
C PRO A 530 6.77 23.43 -0.80
N ALA A 531 5.95 23.24 0.23
CA ALA A 531 4.69 22.52 0.10
C ALA A 531 3.77 23.14 -0.95
N ASP A 532 2.96 22.29 -1.58
CA ASP A 532 1.91 22.74 -2.49
C ASP A 532 0.96 23.70 -1.79
N VAL A 533 0.54 24.75 -2.49
CA VAL A 533 -0.50 25.63 -1.96
C VAL A 533 -1.85 25.10 -2.41
N TYR A 534 -2.66 24.66 -1.44
CA TYR A 534 -4.00 24.15 -1.70
C TYR A 534 -5.06 25.08 -1.12
N VAL A 535 -6.08 25.41 -1.91
CA VAL A 535 -7.25 26.19 -1.48
C VAL A 535 -8.51 25.35 -1.62
N HIS A 536 -8.93 24.74 -0.51
CA HIS A 536 -10.17 23.95 -0.43
C HIS A 536 -11.34 24.83 0.03
N TRP A 537 -12.47 24.74 -0.66
CA TRP A 537 -13.63 25.61 -0.42
C TRP A 537 -14.14 25.57 1.03
N SER A 538 -14.15 24.40 1.66
CA SER A 538 -14.70 24.22 3.02
C SER A 538 -13.66 24.32 4.15
N ARG A 539 -12.37 24.13 3.86
CA ARG A 539 -11.32 24.07 4.90
C ARG A 539 -10.60 25.40 5.08
N GLN A 540 -10.61 26.24 4.04
CA GLN A 540 -10.01 27.56 4.06
C GLN A 540 -11.06 28.61 3.64
N PRO A 541 -12.15 28.78 4.40
CA PRO A 541 -13.23 29.70 4.04
C PRO A 541 -12.77 31.17 4.01
N ASP A 542 -11.67 31.51 4.69
CA ASP A 542 -11.02 32.82 4.63
C ASP A 542 -10.33 33.09 3.27
N ARG A 543 -10.01 32.04 2.52
CA ARG A 543 -9.34 32.09 1.21
C ARG A 543 -10.26 31.75 0.05
N PHE A 544 -11.55 31.59 0.33
CA PHE A 544 -12.54 31.19 -0.63
C PHE A 544 -13.76 32.12 -0.56
N GLU A 545 -14.24 32.56 -1.71
CA GLU A 545 -15.49 33.32 -1.81
C GLU A 545 -16.45 32.62 -2.77
N LYS A 546 -17.70 32.48 -2.34
CA LYS A 546 -18.79 31.89 -3.10
C LYS A 546 -19.89 32.92 -3.34
N ILE A 547 -20.25 33.12 -4.61
CA ILE A 547 -21.36 33.99 -5.04
C ILE A 547 -22.31 33.19 -5.93
N GLY A 548 -23.62 33.42 -5.76
CA GLY A 548 -24.67 32.67 -6.42
C GLY A 548 -25.01 31.36 -5.70
N GLU A 549 -25.92 30.59 -6.29
CA GLU A 549 -26.37 29.33 -5.73
C GLU A 549 -25.42 28.20 -6.15
N TRP A 550 -24.83 27.53 -5.15
CA TRP A 550 -24.09 26.28 -5.34
C TRP A 550 -24.56 25.26 -4.34
N GLU A 551 -24.76 24.06 -4.82
CA GLU A 551 -25.15 22.92 -4.01
C GLU A 551 -23.92 22.18 -3.53
N VAL A 552 -23.94 21.75 -2.27
CA VAL A 552 -22.89 20.91 -1.70
C VAL A 552 -23.31 19.45 -1.95
N HIS A 553 -22.52 18.76 -2.75
CA HIS A 553 -22.67 17.34 -3.01
C HIS A 553 -21.61 16.57 -2.25
N GLY A 554 -21.96 15.39 -1.76
CA GLY A 554 -21.01 14.44 -1.19
C GLY A 554 -21.00 13.22 -2.09
N GLU A 555 -19.94 13.03 -2.89
CA GLU A 555 -19.83 11.75 -3.57
C GLU A 555 -19.56 10.67 -2.53
N ARG A 556 -20.31 9.56 -2.63
CA ARG A 556 -19.94 8.28 -2.04
C ARG A 556 -19.02 7.54 -3.00
N ALA A 557 -18.03 8.22 -3.58
CA ALA A 557 -17.01 7.58 -4.39
C ALA A 557 -15.88 7.11 -3.46
N TRP A 558 -15.54 5.83 -3.59
CA TRP A 558 -14.52 5.12 -2.81
C TRP A 558 -13.16 5.85 -2.74
N ALA A 559 -12.84 6.72 -3.69
CA ALA A 559 -11.57 7.45 -3.79
C ALA A 559 -11.59 8.92 -3.29
N SER A 560 -12.73 9.52 -2.95
CA SER A 560 -12.71 10.81 -2.22
C SER A 560 -14.02 11.03 -1.45
N ASN A 561 -14.00 10.73 -0.15
CA ASN A 561 -15.09 11.05 0.78
C ASN A 561 -15.17 12.55 1.11
N GLU A 562 -14.91 13.41 0.13
CA GLU A 562 -14.79 14.86 0.28
C GLU A 562 -15.95 15.55 -0.44
N PRO A 563 -16.66 16.48 0.22
CA PRO A 563 -17.77 17.19 -0.40
C PRO A 563 -17.26 18.18 -1.45
N PHE A 564 -18.05 18.38 -2.50
CA PHE A 564 -17.75 19.28 -3.62
C PHE A 564 -18.91 20.20 -3.91
N LEU A 565 -18.65 21.31 -4.60
CA LEU A 565 -19.66 22.26 -5.01
C LEU A 565 -20.11 21.96 -6.44
N LEU A 566 -21.41 22.00 -6.69
CA LEU A 566 -22.02 21.85 -8.00
C LEU A 566 -22.94 23.03 -8.32
N CYS A 567 -22.84 23.57 -9.53
CA CYS A 567 -23.76 24.56 -10.06
C CYS A 567 -24.83 23.87 -10.93
N GLU A 568 -26.01 23.59 -10.37
CA GLU A 568 -27.04 22.79 -11.08
C GLU A 568 -28.02 23.59 -11.95
N LYS A 569 -28.05 24.94 -11.88
CA LYS A 569 -29.08 25.74 -12.55
C LYS A 569 -28.59 26.43 -13.85
N PRO A 570 -29.01 25.97 -15.03
CA PRO A 570 -28.75 26.67 -16.28
C PRO A 570 -29.30 28.10 -16.25
N GLY A 571 -28.48 29.10 -16.58
CA GLY A 571 -28.86 30.52 -16.67
C GLY A 571 -28.83 31.32 -15.37
N SER A 572 -28.33 30.77 -14.25
CA SER A 572 -28.04 31.54 -13.05
C SER A 572 -26.54 31.88 -12.97
N PHE A 573 -26.22 33.16 -12.77
CA PHE A 573 -24.84 33.60 -12.52
C PHE A 573 -24.31 33.03 -11.20
N ALA A 574 -23.24 32.25 -11.29
CA ALA A 574 -22.56 31.67 -10.14
C ALA A 574 -21.04 31.87 -10.28
N ARG A 575 -20.37 32.16 -9.16
CA ARG A 575 -18.95 32.50 -9.16
C ARG A 575 -18.24 31.97 -7.92
N LEU A 576 -17.03 31.44 -8.13
CA LEU A 576 -16.12 31.04 -7.07
C LEU A 576 -14.81 31.80 -7.21
N ARG A 577 -14.22 32.19 -6.07
CA ARG A 577 -12.87 32.77 -6.03
C ARG A 577 -12.00 32.03 -5.03
N PHE A 578 -10.79 31.72 -5.46
CA PHE A 578 -9.74 31.09 -4.68
C PHE A 578 -8.58 32.08 -4.51
N ARG A 579 -8.14 32.31 -3.28
CA ARG A 579 -7.07 33.26 -2.93
C ARG A 579 -5.91 32.51 -2.27
N PRO A 580 -4.97 31.96 -3.06
CA PRO A 580 -3.84 31.23 -2.50
C PRO A 580 -2.93 32.16 -1.68
N LYS A 581 -2.36 31.64 -0.60
CA LYS A 581 -1.29 32.35 0.12
C LYS A 581 0.05 31.94 -0.50
N ILE A 582 0.57 32.79 -1.36
CA ILE A 582 1.87 32.59 -2.00
C ILE A 582 2.98 33.13 -1.09
N GLU A 583 3.83 32.24 -0.60
CA GLU A 583 4.95 32.60 0.29
C GLU A 583 6.28 32.69 -0.45
N ARG A 584 6.42 32.05 -1.61
CA ARG A 584 7.62 32.06 -2.45
C ARG A 584 7.28 32.56 -3.85
N ALA A 585 8.10 33.47 -4.38
CA ALA A 585 7.95 33.90 -5.77
C ALA A 585 8.44 32.79 -6.72
N GLY A 586 7.71 32.56 -7.81
CA GLY A 586 8.05 31.51 -8.77
C GLY A 586 6.94 31.26 -9.78
N VAL A 587 7.19 30.33 -10.70
CA VAL A 587 6.20 29.85 -11.66
C VAL A 587 5.49 28.66 -11.04
N TYR A 588 4.17 28.74 -10.94
CA TYR A 588 3.34 27.67 -10.39
C TYR A 588 2.49 27.06 -11.49
N ASP A 589 2.43 25.74 -11.54
CA ASP A 589 1.37 25.04 -12.26
C ASP A 589 0.08 25.16 -11.44
N VAL A 590 -0.94 25.73 -12.07
CA VAL A 590 -2.24 25.95 -11.45
C VAL A 590 -3.13 24.79 -11.85
N VAL A 591 -3.54 23.98 -10.88
CA VAL A 591 -4.26 22.74 -11.11
C VAL A 591 -5.66 22.80 -10.51
N PHE A 592 -6.64 22.49 -11.34
CA PHE A 592 -8.05 22.36 -10.97
C PHE A 592 -8.32 20.93 -10.48
N TYR A 593 -8.87 20.77 -9.27
CA TYR A 593 -9.28 19.45 -8.77
C TYR A 593 -10.78 19.19 -8.97
N ASN A 594 -11.10 18.20 -9.80
CA ASN A 594 -12.45 17.66 -10.02
C ASN A 594 -12.60 16.30 -9.31
N PRO A 595 -13.47 16.18 -8.31
CA PRO A 595 -13.64 14.93 -7.59
C PRO A 595 -14.44 13.86 -8.35
N VAL A 596 -15.19 14.23 -9.40
CA VAL A 596 -16.15 13.33 -10.05
C VAL A 596 -15.62 12.79 -11.36
N SER A 597 -15.41 11.47 -11.43
CA SER A 597 -14.83 10.79 -12.60
C SER A 597 -15.81 10.62 -13.78
N ASN A 598 -17.13 10.68 -13.53
CA ASN A 598 -18.17 10.24 -14.47
C ASN A 598 -19.23 11.30 -14.81
N VAL A 599 -19.17 12.50 -14.23
CA VAL A 599 -20.07 13.58 -14.64
C VAL A 599 -19.50 14.16 -15.92
N VAL A 600 -20.07 13.73 -17.04
CA VAL A 600 -20.02 14.48 -18.30
C VAL A 600 -20.55 15.87 -17.98
N LEU A 601 -19.63 16.77 -17.71
CA LEU A 601 -19.85 18.20 -17.59
C LEU A 601 -20.67 18.65 -18.81
N GLN A 602 -21.93 18.97 -18.58
CA GLN A 602 -22.85 19.30 -19.66
C GLN A 602 -22.60 20.75 -20.11
N HIS A 603 -22.16 20.86 -21.37
CA HIS A 603 -22.11 22.05 -22.22
C HIS A 603 -21.05 23.13 -21.93
N GLY A 604 -20.19 23.35 -22.93
CA GLY A 604 -19.37 24.57 -23.08
C GLY A 604 -18.08 24.59 -22.27
N SER A 605 -17.12 25.40 -22.71
CA SER A 605 -15.94 25.69 -21.92
C SER A 605 -16.26 26.65 -20.77
N VAL A 606 -15.54 26.50 -19.67
CA VAL A 606 -15.65 27.34 -18.46
C VAL A 606 -14.52 28.36 -18.47
N PRO A 607 -14.80 29.66 -18.50
CA PRO A 607 -13.76 30.66 -18.36
C PRO A 607 -13.26 30.71 -16.91
N ILE A 608 -11.97 30.46 -16.74
CA ILE A 608 -11.27 30.59 -15.47
C ILE A 608 -10.29 31.76 -15.60
N ARG A 609 -10.53 32.81 -14.82
CA ARG A 609 -9.65 33.98 -14.75
C ARG A 609 -8.58 33.75 -13.70
N ILE A 610 -7.33 33.92 -14.09
CA ILE A 610 -6.16 33.72 -13.24
C ILE A 610 -5.45 35.06 -13.15
N ARG A 611 -5.49 35.68 -11.97
CA ARG A 611 -4.69 36.87 -11.65
C ARG A 611 -3.38 36.43 -11.00
N HIS A 612 -2.27 36.80 -11.64
CA HIS A 612 -0.91 36.42 -11.27
C HIS A 612 0.01 37.64 -11.29
N ALA A 613 1.30 37.48 -11.01
CA ALA A 613 2.23 38.58 -10.79
C ALA A 613 2.46 39.50 -12.02
N GLU A 614 2.17 39.01 -13.22
CA GLU A 614 2.36 39.73 -14.49
C GLU A 614 1.05 40.26 -15.09
N GLY A 615 -0.11 39.92 -14.54
CA GLY A 615 -1.39 40.37 -15.07
C GLY A 615 -2.54 39.41 -14.79
N GLU A 616 -3.59 39.51 -15.60
CA GLU A 616 -4.75 38.63 -15.58
C GLU A 616 -4.87 37.93 -16.93
N VAL A 617 -5.06 36.62 -16.91
CA VAL A 617 -5.28 35.78 -18.09
C VAL A 617 -6.56 34.97 -17.90
N THR A 618 -7.25 34.67 -18.99
CA THR A 618 -8.42 33.79 -18.97
C THR A 618 -8.08 32.49 -19.70
N VAL A 619 -8.22 31.38 -19.00
CA VAL A 619 -8.08 30.02 -19.54
C VAL A 619 -9.47 29.43 -19.68
N ASN A 620 -9.76 28.81 -20.82
CA ASN A 620 -11.03 28.11 -21.04
C ASN A 620 -10.83 26.64 -20.70
N TYR A 621 -11.40 26.21 -19.58
CA TYR A 621 -11.41 24.79 -19.20
C TYR A 621 -12.50 24.07 -19.99
N ASP A 622 -12.13 23.10 -20.82
CA ASP A 622 -13.07 22.20 -21.49
C ASP A 622 -13.02 20.81 -20.82
N PRO A 623 -14.03 20.50 -20.01
CA PRO A 623 -14.18 19.19 -19.41
C PRO A 623 -14.11 17.98 -20.35
N ALA A 624 -14.65 18.11 -21.57
CA ALA A 624 -14.76 17.00 -22.51
C ALA A 624 -13.40 16.65 -23.12
N ALA A 625 -12.46 17.60 -23.11
CA ALA A 625 -11.11 17.43 -23.64
C ALA A 625 -10.19 16.60 -22.72
N HIS A 626 -10.62 16.29 -21.50
CA HIS A 626 -9.77 15.64 -20.48
C HIS A 626 -10.28 14.27 -20.03
N SER A 627 -10.87 13.49 -20.95
CA SER A 627 -11.44 12.16 -20.70
C SER A 627 -10.43 11.03 -20.44
N ALA A 628 -9.16 11.35 -20.12
CA ALA A 628 -8.17 10.34 -19.74
C ALA A 628 -8.51 9.76 -18.35
N LEU A 629 -8.35 8.45 -18.23
CA LEU A 629 -8.77 7.61 -17.10
C LEU A 629 -8.56 8.26 -15.72
N ASN A 630 -9.65 8.52 -14.99
CA ASN A 630 -9.65 8.91 -13.57
C ASN A 630 -8.74 10.10 -13.18
N ASP A 631 -8.30 10.93 -14.12
CA ASP A 631 -7.56 12.14 -13.78
C ASP A 631 -8.52 13.13 -13.10
N ARG A 632 -8.32 13.32 -11.79
CA ARG A 632 -9.09 14.25 -10.96
C ARG A 632 -8.45 15.63 -10.92
N THR A 633 -7.34 15.83 -11.64
CA THR A 633 -6.52 17.02 -11.63
C THR A 633 -6.30 17.54 -13.04
N PHE A 634 -6.58 18.81 -13.30
CA PHE A 634 -6.37 19.40 -14.63
C PHE A 634 -5.47 20.61 -14.52
N SER A 635 -4.30 20.58 -15.17
CA SER A 635 -3.44 21.75 -15.29
C SER A 635 -4.14 22.81 -16.14
N LEU A 636 -4.27 24.02 -15.57
CA LEU A 636 -4.72 25.23 -16.25
C LEU A 636 -3.54 26.00 -16.88
N GLY A 637 -2.31 25.54 -16.63
CA GLY A 637 -1.08 26.13 -17.11
C GLY A 637 -0.17 26.68 -16.02
N GLN A 638 0.99 27.17 -16.44
CA GLN A 638 2.04 27.66 -15.56
C GLN A 638 2.04 29.20 -15.52
N PHE A 639 1.95 29.78 -14.33
CA PHE A 639 1.83 31.23 -14.14
C PHE A 639 2.79 31.75 -13.05
N PRO A 640 3.38 32.94 -13.23
CA PRO A 640 4.28 33.52 -12.25
C PRO A 640 3.50 34.16 -11.09
N PHE A 641 3.73 33.71 -9.86
CA PHE A 641 3.19 34.29 -8.64
C PHE A 641 4.28 34.91 -7.76
N SER A 642 3.90 35.85 -6.89
CA SER A 642 4.82 36.52 -5.97
C SER A 642 4.12 36.88 -4.66
N PRO A 643 4.83 36.84 -3.50
CA PRO A 643 4.24 37.21 -2.22
C PRO A 643 3.69 38.64 -2.20
N GLY A 644 2.54 38.82 -1.55
CA GLY A 644 1.92 40.14 -1.36
C GLY A 644 1.32 40.78 -2.61
N LYS A 645 1.23 40.04 -3.73
CA LYS A 645 0.46 40.43 -4.92
C LYS A 645 -0.92 39.78 -4.89
N ASP A 646 -1.89 40.38 -5.59
CA ASP A 646 -3.26 39.88 -5.69
C ASP A 646 -3.32 38.58 -6.52
N ALA A 647 -2.99 37.44 -5.89
CA ALA A 647 -3.20 36.12 -6.47
C ALA A 647 -4.67 35.72 -6.28
N GLU A 648 -5.40 35.57 -7.38
CA GLU A 648 -6.83 35.21 -7.35
C GLU A 648 -7.17 34.34 -8.56
N ILE A 649 -7.85 33.23 -8.32
CA ILE A 649 -8.46 32.43 -9.38
C ILE A 649 -9.97 32.57 -9.27
N GLU A 650 -10.59 32.99 -10.34
CA GLU A 650 -12.03 33.19 -10.41
C GLU A 650 -12.64 32.28 -11.48
N LEU A 651 -13.53 31.42 -11.05
CA LEU A 651 -14.36 30.59 -11.92
C LEU A 651 -15.74 31.22 -12.04
N ILE A 652 -16.20 31.41 -13.28
CA ILE A 652 -17.54 31.93 -13.59
C ILE A 652 -18.34 30.82 -14.27
N ALA A 653 -19.42 30.40 -13.63
CA ALA A 653 -20.43 29.52 -14.20
C ALA A 653 -21.63 30.37 -14.63
N ASP A 654 -21.94 30.35 -15.92
CA ASP A 654 -23.09 31.00 -16.55
C ASP A 654 -23.95 29.93 -17.24
N GLY A 655 -24.49 29.04 -16.42
CA GLY A 655 -25.31 27.91 -16.85
C GLY A 655 -24.56 26.60 -17.15
N GLN A 656 -23.24 26.54 -16.94
CA GLN A 656 -22.46 25.30 -16.94
C GLN A 656 -22.59 24.58 -15.58
N THR A 657 -22.70 23.25 -15.63
CA THR A 657 -22.65 22.40 -14.44
C THR A 657 -21.22 21.96 -14.20
N ILE A 658 -20.59 22.40 -13.10
CA ILE A 658 -19.17 22.15 -12.80
C ILE A 658 -19.01 21.65 -11.36
N PRO A 659 -18.59 20.40 -11.13
CA PRO A 659 -18.14 19.93 -9.84
C PRO A 659 -16.75 20.50 -9.54
N ILE A 660 -16.60 21.11 -8.37
CA ILE A 660 -15.33 21.66 -7.93
C ILE A 660 -15.08 21.42 -6.44
N GLN A 661 -13.87 20.99 -6.14
CA GLN A 661 -13.40 20.76 -4.77
C GLN A 661 -12.33 21.77 -4.35
N ALA A 662 -11.33 22.00 -5.21
CA ALA A 662 -10.22 22.88 -4.84
C ALA A 662 -9.39 23.35 -6.02
N MET A 663 -8.55 24.36 -5.74
CA MET A 663 -7.40 24.74 -6.57
C MET A 663 -6.10 24.35 -5.87
N LEU A 664 -5.18 23.76 -6.63
CA LEU A 664 -3.83 23.41 -6.23
C LEU A 664 -2.83 24.28 -7.01
N PHE A 665 -1.77 24.73 -6.34
CA PHE A 665 -0.69 25.48 -6.96
C PHE A 665 0.62 24.76 -6.62
N ASP A 666 1.23 24.15 -7.63
CA ASP A 666 2.49 23.42 -7.51
C ASP A 666 3.64 24.29 -8.03
N LEU A 667 4.68 24.50 -7.21
CA LEU A 667 5.83 25.30 -7.64
C LEU A 667 6.66 24.48 -8.61
N VAL A 668 6.73 24.91 -9.87
CA VAL A 668 7.51 24.25 -10.91
C VAL A 668 8.99 24.36 -10.54
N ALA A 669 9.65 23.21 -10.41
CA ALA A 669 11.10 23.16 -10.26
C ALA A 669 11.75 23.90 -11.43
N ARG A 670 12.71 24.80 -11.17
CA ARG A 670 13.51 25.34 -12.26
C ARG A 670 14.31 24.17 -12.86
N PRO A 671 14.28 23.98 -14.19
CA PRO A 671 15.03 22.92 -14.84
C PRO A 671 16.53 23.04 -14.60
#